data_AF-A0A0Q7VT46-F1
#
_entry.id   AF-A0A0Q7VT46-F1
#
_cell.length_a   1.000
_cell.length_b   1.000
_cell.length_c   1.000
_cell.angle_alpha   90.00
_cell.angle_beta   90.00
_cell.angle_gamma   90.00
#
_symmetry.space_group_name_H-M   'P 1'
#
loop_
_entity.id
_entity.type
_entity.pdbx_description
1 polymer ?
#
loop_
_entity_poly.entity_id
_entity_poly.type
_entity_poly.pdbx_seq_one_letter_code
_entity_poly.pdbx_strand_id
1 'polypeptide(L)'
;MPFTRRSMLKATLAALPAHCAACDLGQSAHPAPGVAPVDAARAFLATEARLLPGSPFYVRQELHRKGVLASYDPDKLLYPYRAVAQLPQKEGVDKGYDGWDSGFLRGHMTGHYLSAASRMAAATGSTLFRNRVNYIVGELSKCQVKLNLDGYLAAFSPAAFDQLEGKPGADAEGIGVPYYTIQKIMSGLLDAHAYVGNQQALQIVTGMADYFGKRLAALQATQIERMFRTDASRNPQNEFGAMGDVLTELFKISKDPRRLDAARMFNRTWFVGPLAEGEDRLGGLHANTHIAQAVGLANCANADGNPEELKASENFWRLVVHKHSFVNGGNSFNEWFDTPGTEAGPSIDDRKVLPPTTAETCNTHNMLKLTARLFERTRRAELADYYERALYNHVLASVAPDSGAMTYFTPLHGDFRTYLNGSFCCTGSGIENTARYNEGIYFHEGDALWVNLYIPSELNWREAGIVLRQHGDITRGQPVRLKVVKAGAKAIALNLRIPAWVAKPVSVRINEKPQHVDAKPSSYVSLRRQWKAGDVIDLTLPAGLRLEHARDVSSMVSIFYGPVLLAGELGKHNMPGSDVGDKDAYLKIARAPVPDIVSTSSDPADWLAPIPGDPSAFKIKDAGPANGIVLRPLFDLHHQRYSVYWRLLKQQES
;
A
#
# COMPACT_ATOMS: atom_id res chain seq x y z
N MET A 1 -9.11 39.92 -34.88
CA MET A 1 -9.42 40.14 -36.32
C MET A 1 -9.48 38.77 -37.00
N PRO A 2 -10.59 38.40 -37.65
CA PRO A 2 -10.78 37.10 -38.32
C PRO A 2 -10.47 37.18 -39.83
N PHE A 3 -10.41 36.03 -40.52
CA PHE A 3 -10.65 35.75 -41.97
C PHE A 3 -9.80 34.51 -42.38
N THR A 4 -10.30 33.28 -42.53
CA THR A 4 -11.19 32.61 -43.55
C THR A 4 -10.43 31.70 -44.54
N ARG A 5 -11.02 30.52 -44.78
CA ARG A 5 -10.63 29.42 -45.68
C ARG A 5 -10.73 29.75 -47.19
N ARG A 6 -9.90 29.06 -48.00
CA ARG A 6 -10.16 28.34 -49.29
C ARG A 6 -8.82 28.28 -50.06
N SER A 7 -8.40 27.20 -50.72
CA SER A 7 -9.11 26.39 -51.72
C SER A 7 -8.35 25.09 -52.05
N MET A 8 -9.10 24.13 -52.59
CA MET A 8 -8.75 22.77 -53.05
C MET A 8 -8.38 22.71 -54.55
N LEU A 9 -8.03 21.49 -55.00
CA LEU A 9 -8.05 20.84 -56.34
C LEU A 9 -6.63 20.50 -56.86
N LYS A 10 -6.32 19.35 -57.46
CA LYS A 10 -7.07 18.23 -58.05
C LYS A 10 -6.06 17.11 -58.44
N ALA A 11 -6.43 15.83 -58.36
CA ALA A 11 -6.19 14.80 -59.41
C ALA A 11 -6.72 13.40 -59.01
N THR A 12 -7.97 13.15 -59.40
CA THR A 12 -8.62 11.94 -59.98
C THR A 12 -7.69 10.99 -60.80
N LEU A 13 -7.94 9.70 -61.10
CA LEU A 13 -8.98 8.67 -60.88
C LEU A 13 -8.45 7.35 -61.49
N ALA A 14 -8.86 6.18 -60.97
CA ALA A 14 -9.14 4.91 -61.69
C ALA A 14 -9.27 3.78 -60.63
N ALA A 15 -10.14 2.77 -60.67
CA ALA A 15 -11.40 2.48 -61.34
C ALA A 15 -12.01 1.27 -60.56
N LEU A 16 -13.35 1.19 -60.52
CA LEU A 16 -14.20 0.16 -59.89
C LEU A 16 -14.19 -1.19 -60.66
N PRO A 17 -14.60 -2.36 -60.11
CA PRO A 17 -15.99 -2.59 -59.68
C PRO A 17 -16.23 -3.40 -58.39
N ALA A 18 -17.44 -3.18 -57.87
CA ALA A 18 -18.04 -3.73 -56.67
C ALA A 18 -18.27 -5.24 -56.73
N HIS A 19 -18.20 -5.91 -55.57
CA HIS A 19 -19.10 -7.00 -55.16
C HIS A 19 -19.31 -6.93 -53.64
N CYS A 20 -20.56 -7.13 -53.23
CA CYS A 20 -21.06 -7.06 -51.86
C CYS A 20 -20.31 -7.99 -50.89
N ALA A 21 -19.94 -7.47 -49.72
CA ALA A 21 -19.92 -8.26 -48.48
C ALA A 21 -20.07 -7.34 -47.26
N ALA A 22 -20.98 -7.76 -46.39
CA ALA A 22 -21.37 -7.32 -45.06
C ALA A 22 -20.44 -6.40 -44.25
N CYS A 23 -21.11 -5.51 -43.50
CA CYS A 23 -20.61 -4.86 -42.29
C CYS A 23 -19.86 -5.84 -41.38
N ASP A 24 -18.60 -5.54 -41.07
CA ASP A 24 -17.92 -6.10 -39.90
C ASP A 24 -18.11 -5.11 -38.73
N LEU A 25 -19.24 -5.26 -38.06
CA LEU A 25 -19.52 -4.72 -36.75
C LEU A 25 -18.76 -5.55 -35.72
N GLY A 26 -17.96 -4.89 -34.89
CA GLY A 26 -17.58 -5.31 -33.54
C GLY A 26 -17.45 -6.80 -33.29
N GLN A 27 -16.26 -7.35 -33.52
CA GLN A 27 -15.86 -8.55 -32.80
C GLN A 27 -15.68 -8.20 -31.33
N SER A 28 -16.75 -8.37 -30.56
CA SER A 28 -16.65 -8.72 -29.15
C SER A 28 -15.65 -9.88 -29.03
N ALA A 29 -14.58 -9.66 -28.28
CA ALA A 29 -13.63 -10.73 -27.98
C ALA A 29 -14.41 -11.85 -27.29
N HIS A 30 -14.47 -13.02 -27.93
CA HIS A 30 -14.96 -14.23 -27.29
C HIS A 30 -14.15 -14.47 -26.01
N PRO A 31 -14.76 -14.97 -24.92
CA PRO A 31 -14.02 -15.34 -23.72
C PRO A 31 -12.98 -16.40 -24.11
N ALA A 32 -11.71 -16.09 -23.87
CA ALA A 32 -10.63 -17.07 -24.05
C ALA A 32 -10.94 -18.32 -23.20
N PRO A 33 -10.72 -19.53 -23.73
CA PRO A 33 -10.91 -20.76 -22.98
C PRO A 33 -10.06 -20.72 -21.71
N GLY A 34 -10.68 -21.10 -20.59
CA GLY A 34 -10.19 -20.89 -19.23
C GLY A 34 -8.71 -21.26 -19.05
N VAL A 35 -7.90 -20.23 -18.87
CA VAL A 35 -6.53 -20.37 -18.38
C VAL A 35 -6.61 -20.75 -16.90
N ALA A 36 -5.74 -21.69 -16.48
CA ALA A 36 -5.73 -22.21 -15.13
C ALA A 36 -5.21 -21.16 -14.13
N PRO A 37 -5.71 -21.13 -12.88
CA PRO A 37 -5.15 -20.28 -11.83
C PRO A 37 -3.65 -20.51 -11.67
N VAL A 38 -2.91 -19.46 -11.38
CA VAL A 38 -1.46 -19.58 -11.11
C VAL A 38 -1.26 -20.35 -9.80
N ASP A 39 -0.31 -21.28 -9.77
CA ASP A 39 0.10 -21.96 -8.55
C ASP A 39 0.74 -20.96 -7.58
N ALA A 40 -0.03 -20.54 -6.58
CA ALA A 40 0.26 -19.38 -5.77
C ALA A 40 0.42 -19.74 -4.29
N ALA A 41 1.51 -19.24 -3.71
CA ALA A 41 1.66 -19.20 -2.27
C ALA A 41 0.56 -18.33 -1.67
N ARG A 42 0.24 -18.57 -0.40
CA ARG A 42 -0.80 -17.85 0.32
C ARG A 42 -0.18 -17.10 1.49
N ALA A 43 -0.59 -15.85 1.66
CA ALA A 43 -0.36 -15.13 2.91
C ALA A 43 -1.20 -15.77 4.02
N PHE A 44 -0.68 -15.76 5.24
CA PHE A 44 -1.46 -16.16 6.41
C PHE A 44 -2.44 -15.06 6.82
N LEU A 45 -3.59 -15.47 7.35
CA LEU A 45 -4.54 -14.52 7.91
C LEU A 45 -3.99 -13.94 9.23
N ALA A 46 -4.47 -12.74 9.60
CA ALA A 46 -4.12 -12.11 10.86
C ALA A 46 -4.51 -12.92 12.11
N THR A 47 -5.44 -13.87 11.98
CA THR A 47 -5.77 -14.81 13.07
C THR A 47 -4.69 -15.87 13.31
N GLU A 48 -3.81 -16.09 12.34
CA GLU A 48 -2.80 -17.14 12.34
C GLU A 48 -1.40 -16.58 12.63
N ALA A 49 -1.09 -15.37 12.16
CA ALA A 49 0.16 -14.69 12.45
C ALA A 49 -0.09 -13.45 13.32
N ARG A 50 0.31 -13.50 14.59
CA ARG A 50 0.12 -12.41 15.56
C ARG A 50 1.44 -11.79 15.96
N LEU A 51 1.46 -10.47 16.12
CA LEU A 51 2.64 -9.77 16.64
C LEU A 51 2.86 -10.09 18.12
N LEU A 52 4.12 -10.14 18.52
CA LEU A 52 4.53 -10.23 19.92
C LEU A 52 5.12 -8.90 20.39
N PRO A 53 5.09 -8.61 21.72
CA PRO A 53 5.78 -7.46 22.28
C PRO A 53 7.28 -7.44 21.94
N GLY A 54 7.87 -6.25 21.97
CA GLY A 54 9.30 -6.06 21.75
C GLY A 54 9.67 -5.52 20.37
N SER A 55 8.72 -4.94 19.63
CA SER A 55 9.00 -4.21 18.39
C SER A 55 8.18 -2.91 18.29
N PRO A 56 8.67 -1.90 17.53
CA PRO A 56 7.87 -0.72 17.21
C PRO A 56 6.51 -1.06 16.58
N PHE A 57 6.45 -2.09 15.74
CA PHE A 57 5.22 -2.57 15.10
C PHE A 57 4.13 -2.94 16.12
N TYR A 58 4.49 -3.71 17.15
CA TYR A 58 3.57 -4.07 18.23
C TYR A 58 3.08 -2.82 18.98
N VAL A 59 3.97 -1.86 19.25
CA VAL A 59 3.61 -0.61 19.93
C VAL A 59 2.58 0.18 19.12
N ARG A 60 2.79 0.37 17.81
CA ARG A 60 1.85 1.12 16.95
C ARG A 60 0.52 0.38 16.78
N GLN A 61 0.54 -0.95 16.68
CA GLN A 61 -0.67 -1.77 16.68
C GLN A 61 -1.49 -1.59 17.96
N GLU A 62 -0.85 -1.62 19.13
CA GLU A 62 -1.55 -1.44 20.42
C GLU A 62 -2.09 0.00 20.60
N LEU A 63 -1.38 1.02 20.12
CA LEU A 63 -1.85 2.41 20.14
C LEU A 63 -3.12 2.60 19.32
N HIS A 64 -3.18 2.02 18.13
CA HIS A 64 -4.40 2.03 17.33
C HIS A 64 -5.50 1.18 17.97
N ARG A 65 -5.17 -0.03 18.44
CA ARG A 65 -6.13 -0.94 19.08
C ARG A 65 -6.83 -0.33 20.30
N LYS A 66 -6.10 0.42 21.13
CA LYS A 66 -6.61 1.01 22.38
C LYS A 66 -7.02 2.48 22.25
N GLY A 67 -6.47 3.19 21.27
CA GLY A 67 -6.66 4.62 21.06
C GLY A 67 -7.34 4.89 19.73
N VAL A 68 -6.55 5.17 18.69
CA VAL A 68 -7.01 5.75 17.41
C VAL A 68 -8.17 4.98 16.78
N LEU A 69 -8.05 3.66 16.59
CA LEU A 69 -9.12 2.87 15.97
C LEU A 69 -10.29 2.64 16.95
N ALA A 70 -10.00 2.55 18.26
CA ALA A 70 -11.02 2.41 19.28
C ALA A 70 -11.85 3.69 19.51
N SER A 71 -11.33 4.86 19.16
CA SER A 71 -12.01 6.15 19.36
C SER A 71 -13.08 6.45 18.29
N TYR A 72 -13.08 5.72 17.17
CA TYR A 72 -14.13 5.86 16.17
C TYR A 72 -15.49 5.45 16.74
N ASP A 73 -16.49 6.29 16.48
CA ASP A 73 -17.89 6.10 16.77
C ASP A 73 -18.56 5.38 15.57
N PRO A 74 -19.02 4.12 15.75
CA PRO A 74 -19.71 3.38 14.70
C PRO A 74 -20.94 4.11 14.14
N ASP A 75 -21.66 4.85 14.97
CA ASP A 75 -22.90 5.50 14.55
C ASP A 75 -22.63 6.75 13.69
N LYS A 76 -21.51 7.45 13.92
CA LYS A 76 -21.06 8.52 13.01
C LYS A 76 -20.60 8.00 11.65
N LEU A 77 -19.99 6.82 11.60
CA LEU A 77 -19.66 6.14 10.34
C LEU A 77 -20.94 5.74 9.57
N LEU A 78 -21.94 5.24 10.29
CA LEU A 78 -23.22 4.81 9.71
C LEU A 78 -24.15 5.98 9.32
N TYR A 79 -23.91 7.18 9.83
CA TYR A 79 -24.76 8.36 9.64
C TYR A 79 -25.16 8.60 8.18
N PRO A 80 -24.23 8.72 7.20
CA PRO A 80 -24.61 8.99 5.81
C PRO A 80 -25.36 7.81 5.16
N TYR A 81 -25.09 6.56 5.56
CA TYR A 81 -25.83 5.40 5.04
C TYR A 81 -27.28 5.37 5.53
N ARG A 82 -27.52 5.68 6.81
CA ARG A 82 -28.87 5.80 7.36
C ARG A 82 -29.64 6.96 6.73
N ALA A 83 -28.97 8.09 6.47
CA ALA A 83 -29.57 9.25 5.83
C ALA A 83 -30.09 8.90 4.42
N VAL A 84 -29.26 8.24 3.60
CA VAL A 84 -29.65 7.81 2.24
C VAL A 84 -30.77 6.76 2.28
N ALA A 85 -30.75 5.85 3.25
CA ALA A 85 -31.80 4.86 3.46
C ALA A 85 -33.07 5.43 4.14
N GLN A 86 -33.09 6.70 4.52
CA GLN A 86 -34.17 7.33 5.30
C GLN A 86 -34.51 6.54 6.59
N LEU A 87 -33.47 6.02 7.25
CA LEU A 87 -33.59 5.38 8.56
C LEU A 87 -33.33 6.40 9.68
N PRO A 88 -33.96 6.24 10.86
CA PRO A 88 -33.68 7.08 12.00
C PRO A 88 -32.20 7.02 12.39
N GLN A 89 -31.62 8.17 12.72
CA GLN A 89 -30.28 8.24 13.29
C GLN A 89 -30.27 7.74 14.73
N LYS A 90 -29.09 7.31 15.20
CA LYS A 90 -28.90 6.98 16.61
C LYS A 90 -29.11 8.23 17.46
N GLU A 91 -29.80 8.08 18.59
CA GLU A 91 -29.96 9.17 19.57
C GLU A 91 -28.58 9.74 19.96
N GLY A 92 -28.46 11.07 19.91
CA GLY A 92 -27.20 11.79 20.18
C GLY A 92 -26.23 11.91 19.00
N VAL A 93 -26.56 11.37 17.83
CA VAL A 93 -25.75 11.49 16.61
C VAL A 93 -26.45 12.37 15.59
N ASP A 94 -26.00 13.62 15.47
CA ASP A 94 -26.55 14.66 14.60
C ASP A 94 -25.76 14.87 13.30
N LYS A 95 -24.54 14.35 13.21
CA LYS A 95 -23.70 14.38 12.01
C LYS A 95 -22.71 13.22 11.93
N GLY A 96 -22.24 12.94 10.71
CA GLY A 96 -21.11 12.05 10.44
C GLY A 96 -19.75 12.69 10.73
N TYR A 97 -18.67 12.06 10.27
CA TYR A 97 -17.33 12.62 10.38
C TYR A 97 -17.10 13.78 9.40
N ASP A 98 -16.50 14.86 9.89
CA ASP A 98 -16.14 16.02 9.08
C ASP A 98 -15.02 15.69 8.07
N GLY A 99 -14.82 16.56 7.09
CA GLY A 99 -13.80 16.41 6.05
C GLY A 99 -14.32 15.66 4.82
N TRP A 100 -13.44 14.94 4.13
CA TRP A 100 -13.78 14.28 2.85
C TRP A 100 -14.87 13.21 2.99
N ASP A 101 -15.05 12.60 4.16
CA ASP A 101 -16.11 11.62 4.46
C ASP A 101 -17.53 12.21 4.57
N SER A 102 -17.63 13.54 4.69
CA SER A 102 -18.89 14.29 4.55
C SER A 102 -19.02 14.98 3.18
N GLY A 103 -17.92 15.03 2.41
CA GLY A 103 -17.81 15.72 1.12
C GLY A 103 -17.75 14.75 -0.07
N PHE A 104 -16.77 14.97 -0.96
CA PHE A 104 -16.69 14.26 -2.24
C PHE A 104 -16.34 12.76 -2.15
N LEU A 105 -15.86 12.28 -0.98
CA LEU A 105 -15.59 10.86 -0.69
C LEU A 105 -16.58 10.27 0.31
N ARG A 106 -17.81 10.81 0.38
CA ARG A 106 -18.78 10.43 1.41
C ARG A 106 -18.87 8.92 1.64
N GLY A 107 -18.69 8.50 2.89
CA GLY A 107 -18.78 7.11 3.35
C GLY A 107 -17.51 6.26 3.21
N HIS A 108 -16.44 6.78 2.60
CA HIS A 108 -15.20 6.00 2.41
C HIS A 108 -14.57 5.54 3.73
N MET A 109 -14.70 6.33 4.81
CA MET A 109 -14.15 5.98 6.12
C MET A 109 -14.87 4.78 6.74
N THR A 110 -16.15 4.55 6.44
CA THR A 110 -16.86 3.36 6.94
C THR A 110 -16.25 2.09 6.37
N GLY A 111 -15.89 2.11 5.09
CA GLY A 111 -15.21 1.00 4.44
C GLY A 111 -13.82 0.76 5.04
N HIS A 112 -13.00 1.80 5.13
CA HIS A 112 -11.68 1.72 5.77
C HIS A 112 -11.75 1.23 7.22
N TYR A 113 -12.72 1.73 8.00
CA TYR A 113 -12.92 1.29 9.37
C TYR A 113 -13.29 -0.18 9.46
N LEU A 114 -14.21 -0.66 8.61
CA LEU A 114 -14.57 -2.07 8.58
C LEU A 114 -13.36 -2.96 8.27
N SER A 115 -12.53 -2.59 7.30
CA SER A 115 -11.28 -3.31 6.99
C SER A 115 -10.34 -3.32 8.21
N ALA A 116 -10.04 -2.14 8.76
CA ALA A 116 -9.13 -1.98 9.89
C ALA A 116 -9.62 -2.73 11.14
N ALA A 117 -10.88 -2.57 11.53
CA ALA A 117 -11.47 -3.19 12.71
C ALA A 117 -11.56 -4.72 12.55
N SER A 118 -11.91 -5.23 11.36
CA SER A 118 -11.97 -6.67 11.12
C SER A 118 -10.60 -7.32 11.26
N ARG A 119 -9.58 -6.71 10.66
CA ARG A 119 -8.19 -7.18 10.77
C ARG A 119 -7.64 -7.02 12.18
N MET A 120 -7.92 -5.91 12.86
CA MET A 120 -7.50 -5.70 14.24
C MET A 120 -8.15 -6.72 15.20
N ALA A 121 -9.42 -7.07 14.99
CA ALA A 121 -10.08 -8.14 15.74
C ALA A 121 -9.38 -9.48 15.55
N ALA A 122 -8.95 -9.80 14.33
CA ALA A 122 -8.21 -11.03 14.03
C ALA A 122 -6.79 -11.05 14.61
N ALA A 123 -6.02 -9.97 14.38
CA ALA A 123 -4.62 -9.82 14.80
C ALA A 123 -4.45 -9.88 16.32
N THR A 124 -5.45 -9.39 17.07
CA THR A 124 -5.31 -9.16 18.53
C THR A 124 -6.31 -9.94 19.37
N GLY A 125 -7.28 -10.60 18.74
CA GLY A 125 -8.38 -11.27 19.44
C GLY A 125 -9.39 -10.31 20.10
N SER A 126 -9.37 -9.02 19.74
CA SER A 126 -10.20 -7.98 20.35
C SER A 126 -11.70 -8.23 20.13
N THR A 127 -12.44 -8.44 21.22
CA THR A 127 -13.90 -8.57 21.21
C THR A 127 -14.60 -7.25 20.91
N LEU A 128 -14.01 -6.10 21.29
CA LEU A 128 -14.52 -4.76 20.97
C LEU A 128 -14.71 -4.60 19.45
N PHE A 129 -13.65 -4.87 18.69
CA PHE A 129 -13.70 -4.69 17.23
C PHE A 129 -14.58 -5.74 16.56
N ARG A 130 -14.58 -6.99 17.04
CA ARG A 130 -15.52 -8.02 16.58
C ARG A 130 -16.97 -7.56 16.74
N ASN A 131 -17.33 -7.00 17.89
CA ASN A 131 -18.68 -6.51 18.17
C ASN A 131 -19.02 -5.29 17.30
N ARG A 132 -18.10 -4.33 17.14
CA ARG A 132 -18.31 -3.15 16.29
C ARG A 132 -18.47 -3.50 14.82
N VAL A 133 -17.66 -4.43 14.30
CA VAL A 133 -17.80 -4.92 12.92
C VAL A 133 -19.18 -5.55 12.72
N ASN A 134 -19.59 -6.46 13.61
CA ASN A 134 -20.90 -7.09 13.51
C ASN A 134 -22.05 -6.08 13.62
N TYR A 135 -21.91 -5.08 14.49
CA TYR A 135 -22.87 -3.99 14.62
C TYR A 135 -23.01 -3.18 13.33
N ILE A 136 -21.89 -2.69 12.79
CA ILE A 136 -21.87 -1.88 11.55
C ILE A 136 -22.45 -2.69 10.38
N VAL A 137 -22.05 -3.96 10.22
CA VAL A 137 -22.61 -4.84 9.18
C VAL A 137 -24.13 -5.00 9.32
N GLY A 138 -24.62 -5.21 10.55
CA GLY A 138 -26.05 -5.33 10.82
C GLY A 138 -26.83 -4.07 10.45
N GLU A 139 -26.28 -2.89 10.76
CA GLU A 139 -26.89 -1.61 10.41
C GLU A 139 -26.83 -1.31 8.91
N LEU A 140 -25.71 -1.62 8.24
CA LEU A 140 -25.60 -1.52 6.77
C LEU A 140 -26.58 -2.45 6.06
N SER A 141 -26.82 -3.65 6.61
CA SER A 141 -27.85 -4.56 6.08
C SER A 141 -29.24 -3.94 6.14
N LYS A 142 -29.61 -3.29 7.25
CA LYS A 142 -30.89 -2.56 7.37
C LYS A 142 -30.98 -1.46 6.33
N CYS A 143 -29.91 -0.69 6.11
CA CYS A 143 -29.85 0.32 5.07
C CYS A 143 -30.08 -0.27 3.68
N GLN A 144 -29.33 -1.33 3.31
CA GLN A 144 -29.45 -1.98 2.00
C GLN A 144 -30.86 -2.54 1.75
N VAL A 145 -31.45 -3.18 2.77
CA VAL A 145 -32.83 -3.70 2.72
C VAL A 145 -33.84 -2.57 2.55
N LYS A 146 -33.69 -1.48 3.32
CA LYS A 146 -34.61 -0.34 3.27
C LYS A 146 -34.53 0.41 1.94
N LEU A 147 -33.34 0.54 1.36
CA LEU A 147 -33.15 1.11 0.02
C LEU A 147 -33.93 0.30 -1.02
N ASN A 148 -33.94 -1.04 -0.90
CA ASN A 148 -34.67 -1.93 -1.79
C ASN A 148 -34.32 -1.71 -3.29
N LEU A 149 -33.04 -1.51 -3.56
CA LEU A 149 -32.48 -1.19 -4.88
C LEU A 149 -31.60 -2.34 -5.41
N ASP A 150 -32.10 -3.57 -5.35
CA ASP A 150 -31.45 -4.78 -5.91
C ASP A 150 -29.97 -4.94 -5.53
N GLY A 151 -29.65 -4.73 -4.24
CA GLY A 151 -28.29 -4.88 -3.70
C GLY A 151 -27.45 -3.60 -3.64
N TYR A 152 -27.95 -2.45 -4.12
CA TYR A 152 -27.25 -1.17 -3.97
C TYR A 152 -27.00 -0.80 -2.49
N LEU A 153 -25.76 -0.41 -2.19
CA LEU A 153 -25.39 0.19 -0.92
C LEU A 153 -24.27 1.20 -1.14
N ALA A 154 -24.52 2.46 -0.80
CA ALA A 154 -23.51 3.51 -0.72
C ALA A 154 -23.99 4.59 0.25
N ALA A 155 -23.10 5.51 0.60
CA ALA A 155 -23.39 6.67 1.45
C ALA A 155 -23.97 7.86 0.67
N PHE A 156 -24.39 7.64 -0.58
CA PHE A 156 -24.95 8.62 -1.51
C PHE A 156 -25.92 7.92 -2.48
N SER A 157 -26.75 8.67 -3.20
CA SER A 157 -27.72 8.09 -4.13
C SER A 157 -27.05 7.53 -5.42
N PRO A 158 -27.74 6.66 -6.18
CA PRO A 158 -27.23 6.18 -7.47
C PRO A 158 -26.94 7.28 -8.51
N ALA A 159 -27.39 8.52 -8.28
CA ALA A 159 -27.22 9.64 -9.20
C ALA A 159 -25.75 9.96 -9.50
N ALA A 160 -24.83 9.70 -8.54
CA ALA A 160 -23.40 9.85 -8.79
C ALA A 160 -22.88 8.92 -9.91
N PHE A 161 -23.42 7.71 -9.99
CA PHE A 161 -23.11 6.79 -11.09
C PHE A 161 -23.83 7.16 -12.38
N ASP A 162 -25.07 7.66 -12.29
CA ASP A 162 -25.82 8.15 -13.45
C ASP A 162 -25.08 9.32 -14.14
N GLN A 163 -24.53 10.25 -13.35
CA GLN A 163 -23.73 11.37 -13.86
C GLN A 163 -22.44 10.88 -14.53
N LEU A 164 -21.72 9.93 -13.91
CA LEU A 164 -20.51 9.34 -14.49
C LEU A 164 -20.81 8.60 -15.83
N GLU A 165 -21.98 7.98 -15.92
CA GLU A 165 -22.49 7.33 -17.13
C GLU A 165 -22.95 8.31 -18.22
N GLY A 166 -23.04 9.60 -17.90
CA GLY A 166 -23.43 10.69 -18.80
C GLY A 166 -24.93 10.87 -18.94
N LYS A 167 -25.73 10.45 -17.95
CA LYS A 167 -27.19 10.64 -17.97
C LYS A 167 -27.53 12.11 -17.71
N PRO A 168 -28.31 12.78 -18.58
CA PRO A 168 -28.69 14.18 -18.39
C PRO A 168 -29.47 14.41 -17.09
N GLY A 169 -29.21 15.54 -16.42
CA GLY A 169 -29.95 15.96 -15.24
C GLY A 169 -29.65 15.20 -13.95
N ALA A 170 -28.67 14.29 -13.94
CA ALA A 170 -28.20 13.63 -12.73
C ALA A 170 -27.36 14.59 -11.87
N ASP A 171 -27.69 14.70 -10.58
CA ASP A 171 -26.93 15.43 -9.57
C ASP A 171 -26.17 14.44 -8.67
N ALA A 172 -24.84 14.43 -8.73
CA ALA A 172 -24.01 13.58 -7.90
C ALA A 172 -23.92 14.00 -6.43
N GLU A 173 -24.66 15.02 -5.98
CA GLU A 173 -24.62 15.50 -4.58
C GLU A 173 -23.20 15.91 -4.13
N GLY A 174 -22.35 16.31 -5.09
CA GLY A 174 -20.93 16.64 -4.87
C GLY A 174 -19.99 15.44 -4.74
N ILE A 175 -20.42 14.21 -5.04
CA ILE A 175 -19.57 13.01 -5.02
C ILE A 175 -18.59 13.02 -6.20
N GLY A 176 -17.29 12.85 -5.89
CA GLY A 176 -16.22 12.95 -6.88
C GLY A 176 -15.86 11.61 -7.52
N VAL A 177 -15.54 10.60 -6.70
CA VAL A 177 -14.99 9.30 -7.16
C VAL A 177 -15.85 8.13 -6.64
N PRO A 178 -17.06 7.91 -7.20
CA PRO A 178 -18.04 7.00 -6.63
C PRO A 178 -17.62 5.52 -6.66
N TYR A 179 -16.80 5.10 -7.61
CA TYR A 179 -16.26 3.73 -7.63
C TYR A 179 -15.20 3.52 -6.55
N TYR A 180 -14.35 4.52 -6.27
CA TYR A 180 -13.40 4.47 -5.16
C TYR A 180 -14.11 4.28 -3.81
N THR A 181 -15.20 5.00 -3.57
CA THR A 181 -15.92 4.96 -2.29
C THR A 181 -16.64 3.64 -2.09
N ILE A 182 -17.32 3.10 -3.11
CA ILE A 182 -17.94 1.77 -2.99
C ILE A 182 -16.89 0.66 -2.86
N GLN A 183 -15.72 0.82 -3.47
CA GLN A 183 -14.64 -0.15 -3.31
C GLN A 183 -14.21 -0.29 -1.85
N LYS A 184 -14.16 0.81 -1.09
CA LYS A 184 -13.81 0.77 0.34
C LYS A 184 -14.83 -0.02 1.13
N ILE A 185 -16.13 0.25 0.94
CA ILE A 185 -17.16 -0.47 1.69
C ILE A 185 -17.23 -1.95 1.29
N MET A 186 -17.07 -2.27 0.01
CA MET A 186 -17.01 -3.66 -0.45
C MET A 186 -15.81 -4.40 0.16
N SER A 187 -14.65 -3.75 0.24
CA SER A 187 -13.45 -4.34 0.83
C SER A 187 -13.61 -4.56 2.33
N GLY A 188 -14.17 -3.58 3.04
CA GLY A 188 -14.45 -3.71 4.47
C GLY A 188 -15.46 -4.81 4.79
N LEU A 189 -16.48 -5.01 3.94
CA LEU A 189 -17.44 -6.12 4.07
C LEU A 189 -16.79 -7.48 3.79
N LEU A 190 -15.92 -7.59 2.78
CA LEU A 190 -15.14 -8.81 2.56
C LEU A 190 -14.20 -9.11 3.73
N ASP A 191 -13.54 -8.09 4.28
CA ASP A 191 -12.69 -8.25 5.46
C ASP A 191 -13.49 -8.67 6.70
N ALA A 192 -14.70 -8.14 6.89
CA ALA A 192 -15.60 -8.58 7.95
C ALA A 192 -15.99 -10.07 7.82
N HIS A 193 -16.19 -10.53 6.59
CA HIS A 193 -16.38 -11.95 6.33
C HIS A 193 -15.10 -12.76 6.63
N ALA A 194 -13.97 -12.37 6.05
CA ALA A 194 -12.72 -13.13 6.11
C ALA A 194 -12.12 -13.23 7.53
N TYR A 195 -12.16 -12.13 8.30
CA TYR A 195 -11.46 -12.03 9.58
C TYR A 195 -12.38 -12.19 10.81
N VAL A 196 -13.67 -11.85 10.65
CA VAL A 196 -14.65 -11.93 11.73
C VAL A 196 -15.66 -13.07 11.53
N GLY A 197 -15.74 -13.65 10.31
CA GLY A 197 -16.65 -14.76 9.99
C GLY A 197 -18.08 -14.30 9.73
N ASN A 198 -18.30 -13.02 9.44
CA ASN A 198 -19.64 -12.46 9.29
C ASN A 198 -20.25 -12.82 7.92
N GLN A 199 -21.26 -13.70 7.92
CA GLN A 199 -21.94 -14.15 6.70
C GLN A 199 -22.87 -13.08 6.09
N GLN A 200 -23.47 -12.22 6.93
CA GLN A 200 -24.29 -11.12 6.45
C GLN A 200 -23.46 -10.11 5.66
N ALA A 201 -22.20 -9.87 6.06
CA ALA A 201 -21.28 -9.03 5.30
C ALA A 201 -21.04 -9.59 3.87
N LEU A 202 -20.86 -10.91 3.74
CA LEU A 202 -20.72 -11.57 2.45
C LEU A 202 -22.00 -11.44 1.59
N GLN A 203 -23.18 -11.53 2.21
CA GLN A 203 -24.46 -11.33 1.50
C GLN A 203 -24.57 -9.90 0.95
N ILE A 204 -24.26 -8.89 1.78
CA ILE A 204 -24.32 -7.47 1.38
C ILE A 204 -23.38 -7.21 0.20
N VAL A 205 -22.11 -7.60 0.30
CA VAL A 205 -21.13 -7.34 -0.77
C VAL A 205 -21.41 -8.13 -2.04
N THR A 206 -22.00 -9.33 -1.91
CA THR A 206 -22.48 -10.10 -3.08
C THR A 206 -23.59 -9.35 -3.80
N GLY A 207 -24.57 -8.82 -3.06
CA GLY A 207 -25.64 -7.97 -3.61
C GLY A 207 -25.10 -6.70 -4.26
N MET A 208 -24.11 -6.04 -3.64
CA MET A 208 -23.44 -4.88 -4.24
C MET A 208 -22.76 -5.26 -5.56
N ALA A 209 -22.01 -6.37 -5.59
CA ALA A 209 -21.35 -6.85 -6.79
C ALA A 209 -22.35 -7.23 -7.90
N ASP A 210 -23.54 -7.75 -7.55
CA ASP A 210 -24.61 -8.00 -8.52
C ASP A 210 -25.16 -6.70 -9.10
N TYR A 211 -25.46 -5.72 -8.25
CA TYR A 211 -25.93 -4.40 -8.68
C TYR A 211 -24.95 -3.74 -9.64
N PHE A 212 -23.70 -3.58 -9.24
CA PHE A 212 -22.70 -2.88 -10.05
C PHE A 212 -22.27 -3.69 -11.27
N GLY A 213 -22.23 -5.02 -11.17
CA GLY A 213 -21.98 -5.91 -12.31
C GLY A 213 -23.05 -5.78 -13.40
N LYS A 214 -24.34 -5.85 -13.03
CA LYS A 214 -25.46 -5.64 -13.96
C LYS A 214 -25.42 -4.24 -14.58
N ARG A 215 -25.16 -3.24 -13.75
CA ARG A 215 -25.08 -1.83 -14.17
C ARG A 215 -23.98 -1.61 -15.20
N LEU A 216 -22.78 -2.14 -14.96
CA LEU A 216 -21.67 -2.04 -15.90
C LEU A 216 -21.92 -2.84 -17.19
N ALA A 217 -22.49 -4.04 -17.08
CA ALA A 217 -22.80 -4.88 -18.24
C ALA A 217 -23.82 -4.25 -19.21
N ALA A 218 -24.64 -3.30 -18.72
CA ALA A 218 -25.61 -2.58 -19.54
C ALA A 218 -25.01 -1.40 -20.34
N LEU A 219 -23.75 -1.04 -20.10
CA LEU A 219 -23.10 0.11 -20.73
C LEU A 219 -22.39 -0.27 -22.03
N GLN A 220 -22.36 0.67 -22.98
CA GLN A 220 -21.55 0.55 -24.19
C GLN A 220 -20.05 0.57 -23.84
N ALA A 221 -19.24 -0.15 -24.61
CA ALA A 221 -17.78 -0.17 -24.42
C ALA A 221 -17.16 1.23 -24.43
N THR A 222 -17.68 2.15 -25.25
CA THR A 222 -17.24 3.55 -25.32
C THR A 222 -17.60 4.35 -24.06
N GLN A 223 -18.71 4.02 -23.38
CA GLN A 223 -19.06 4.63 -22.09
C GLN A 223 -18.11 4.12 -21.00
N ILE A 224 -17.86 2.81 -20.94
CA ILE A 224 -16.92 2.21 -19.96
C ILE A 224 -15.52 2.80 -20.14
N GLU A 225 -15.02 2.87 -21.38
CA GLU A 225 -13.73 3.49 -21.68
C GLU A 225 -13.72 4.96 -21.25
N ARG A 226 -14.83 5.69 -21.45
CA ARG A 226 -14.90 7.08 -21.01
C ARG A 226 -14.81 7.19 -19.48
N MET A 227 -15.56 6.35 -18.77
CA MET A 227 -15.69 6.35 -17.32
C MET A 227 -14.40 5.94 -16.60
N PHE A 228 -13.66 4.96 -17.13
CA PHE A 228 -12.47 4.40 -16.48
C PHE A 228 -11.16 4.83 -17.12
N ARG A 229 -11.21 5.90 -17.91
CA ARG A 229 -10.01 6.60 -18.35
C ARG A 229 -9.55 7.58 -17.27
N THR A 230 -8.37 7.35 -16.73
CA THR A 230 -7.75 8.08 -15.61
C THR A 230 -6.43 8.76 -16.03
N ASP A 231 -6.34 9.18 -17.29
CA ASP A 231 -5.28 10.04 -17.81
C ASP A 231 -5.83 11.45 -18.14
N ALA A 232 -4.93 12.40 -18.46
CA ALA A 232 -5.28 13.75 -18.89
C ALA A 232 -6.31 14.46 -17.97
N SER A 233 -7.36 15.04 -18.53
CA SER A 233 -8.36 15.83 -17.79
C SER A 233 -9.32 15.00 -16.92
N ARG A 234 -9.17 13.67 -16.89
CA ARG A 234 -9.99 12.76 -16.07
C ARG A 234 -9.23 12.19 -14.87
N ASN A 235 -7.98 12.59 -14.72
CA ASN A 235 -7.11 12.18 -13.64
C ASN A 235 -7.08 13.26 -12.53
N PRO A 236 -7.48 12.97 -11.28
CA PRO A 236 -7.98 11.69 -10.73
C PRO A 236 -9.52 11.57 -10.67
N GLN A 237 -10.28 12.44 -11.34
CA GLN A 237 -11.74 12.56 -11.16
C GLN A 237 -12.52 11.27 -11.44
N ASN A 238 -11.96 10.36 -12.23
CA ASN A 238 -12.55 9.07 -12.58
C ASN A 238 -11.98 7.88 -11.79
N GLU A 239 -11.27 8.11 -10.70
CA GLU A 239 -10.69 7.07 -9.88
C GLU A 239 -11.73 6.04 -9.39
N PHE A 240 -11.38 4.77 -9.50
CA PHE A 240 -12.20 3.63 -9.07
C PHE A 240 -11.54 2.79 -7.98
N GLY A 241 -10.42 3.23 -7.42
CA GLY A 241 -9.66 2.46 -6.42
C GLY A 241 -9.31 1.05 -6.92
N ALA A 242 -9.27 0.08 -6.00
CA ALA A 242 -8.92 -1.31 -6.31
C ALA A 242 -10.16 -2.19 -6.61
N MET A 243 -11.09 -1.71 -7.46
CA MET A 243 -12.33 -2.46 -7.75
C MET A 243 -12.06 -3.85 -8.35
N GLY A 244 -11.03 -3.99 -9.18
CA GLY A 244 -10.59 -5.29 -9.68
C GLY A 244 -10.16 -6.26 -8.57
N ASP A 245 -9.53 -5.75 -7.50
CA ASP A 245 -9.06 -6.57 -6.37
C ASP A 245 -10.25 -7.12 -5.57
N VAL A 246 -11.19 -6.26 -5.17
CA VAL A 246 -12.33 -6.66 -4.34
C VAL A 246 -13.27 -7.63 -5.07
N LEU A 247 -13.51 -7.41 -6.37
CA LEU A 247 -14.34 -8.31 -7.19
C LEU A 247 -13.64 -9.66 -7.44
N THR A 248 -12.32 -9.66 -7.60
CA THR A 248 -11.55 -10.91 -7.75
C THR A 248 -11.49 -11.70 -6.46
N GLU A 249 -11.34 -11.05 -5.30
CA GLU A 249 -11.44 -11.74 -4.01
C GLU A 249 -12.83 -12.35 -3.81
N LEU A 250 -13.89 -11.63 -4.17
CA LEU A 250 -15.24 -12.18 -4.14
C LEU A 250 -15.41 -13.37 -5.10
N PHE A 251 -14.81 -13.33 -6.31
CA PHE A 251 -14.75 -14.48 -7.21
C PHE A 251 -14.05 -15.69 -6.56
N LYS A 252 -12.92 -15.49 -5.87
CA LYS A 252 -12.21 -16.58 -5.20
C LYS A 252 -13.06 -17.26 -4.14
N ILE A 253 -13.96 -16.53 -3.48
CA ILE A 253 -14.92 -17.04 -2.49
C ILE A 253 -16.11 -17.72 -3.17
N SER A 254 -16.82 -17.02 -4.06
CA SER A 254 -18.10 -17.47 -4.62
C SER A 254 -17.96 -18.46 -5.78
N LYS A 255 -16.80 -18.46 -6.46
CA LYS A 255 -16.55 -19.14 -7.74
C LYS A 255 -17.49 -18.72 -8.88
N ASP A 256 -18.20 -17.61 -8.74
CA ASP A 256 -19.11 -17.08 -9.75
C ASP A 256 -18.35 -16.25 -10.80
N PRO A 257 -18.27 -16.70 -12.07
CA PRO A 257 -17.46 -16.04 -13.10
C PRO A 257 -17.89 -14.60 -13.37
N ARG A 258 -19.16 -14.24 -13.11
CA ARG A 258 -19.66 -12.87 -13.29
C ARG A 258 -18.89 -11.84 -12.46
N ARG A 259 -18.31 -12.26 -11.33
CA ARG A 259 -17.46 -11.41 -10.48
C ARG A 259 -16.15 -11.07 -11.15
N LEU A 260 -15.50 -12.07 -11.75
CA LEU A 260 -14.24 -11.88 -12.46
C LEU A 260 -14.45 -11.11 -13.77
N ASP A 261 -15.56 -11.34 -14.48
CA ASP A 261 -15.91 -10.56 -15.67
C ASP A 261 -16.11 -9.08 -15.32
N ALA A 262 -16.81 -8.76 -14.24
CA ALA A 262 -16.93 -7.39 -13.74
C ALA A 262 -15.56 -6.80 -13.33
N ALA A 263 -14.67 -7.60 -12.71
CA ALA A 263 -13.33 -7.16 -12.33
C ALA A 263 -12.50 -6.74 -13.56
N ARG A 264 -12.56 -7.51 -14.65
CA ARG A 264 -11.86 -7.24 -15.91
C ARG A 264 -12.31 -5.93 -16.58
N MET A 265 -13.50 -5.41 -16.28
CA MET A 265 -13.96 -4.13 -16.82
C MET A 265 -13.11 -2.93 -16.34
N PHE A 266 -12.35 -3.10 -15.25
CA PHE A 266 -11.43 -2.09 -14.73
C PHE A 266 -9.99 -2.21 -15.28
N ASN A 267 -9.67 -3.32 -15.95
CA ASN A 267 -8.37 -3.54 -16.60
C ASN A 267 -8.41 -2.89 -17.99
N ARG A 268 -7.96 -1.63 -18.11
CA ARG A 268 -8.08 -0.84 -19.35
C ARG A 268 -6.85 -0.95 -20.22
N THR A 269 -7.05 -1.18 -21.52
CA THR A 269 -5.99 -1.46 -22.49
C THR A 269 -5.00 -0.31 -22.63
N TRP A 270 -5.45 0.94 -22.47
CA TRP A 270 -4.57 2.11 -22.49
C TRP A 270 -3.52 2.08 -21.37
N PHE A 271 -3.82 1.41 -20.26
CA PHE A 271 -2.91 1.22 -19.12
C PHE A 271 -2.18 -0.12 -19.21
N VAL A 272 -2.91 -1.22 -19.42
CA VAL A 272 -2.36 -2.59 -19.45
C VAL A 272 -1.38 -2.79 -20.61
N GLY A 273 -1.72 -2.36 -21.82
CA GLY A 273 -0.92 -2.62 -23.02
C GLY A 273 0.50 -2.05 -22.93
N PRO A 274 0.68 -0.74 -22.69
CA PRO A 274 2.02 -0.15 -22.53
C PRO A 274 2.80 -0.79 -21.38
N LEU A 275 2.16 -1.11 -20.26
CA LEU A 275 2.81 -1.79 -19.14
C LEU A 275 3.28 -3.20 -19.52
N ALA A 276 2.49 -3.96 -20.28
CA ALA A 276 2.87 -5.31 -20.73
C ALA A 276 4.12 -5.29 -21.62
N GLU A 277 4.28 -4.25 -22.43
CA GLU A 277 5.47 -3.98 -23.26
C GLU A 277 6.63 -3.35 -22.46
N GLY A 278 6.43 -3.06 -21.18
CA GLY A 278 7.45 -2.47 -20.30
C GLY A 278 7.66 -0.97 -20.51
N GLU A 279 6.73 -0.30 -21.20
CA GLU A 279 6.76 1.14 -21.42
C GLU A 279 6.34 1.90 -20.15
N ASP A 280 7.15 2.89 -19.77
CA ASP A 280 6.86 3.76 -18.63
C ASP A 280 6.11 5.01 -19.10
N ARG A 281 4.78 4.99 -18.95
CA ARG A 281 3.88 6.12 -19.21
C ARG A 281 3.25 6.67 -17.93
N LEU A 282 3.94 6.51 -16.79
CA LEU A 282 3.39 6.86 -15.49
C LEU A 282 3.52 8.35 -15.15
N GLY A 283 4.48 9.07 -15.74
CA GLY A 283 4.72 10.48 -15.43
C GLY A 283 3.47 11.36 -15.66
N GLY A 284 3.12 12.15 -14.65
CA GLY A 284 1.90 12.98 -14.64
C GLY A 284 0.62 12.23 -14.27
N LEU A 285 0.68 10.92 -13.98
CA LEU A 285 -0.46 10.16 -13.46
C LEU A 285 -0.58 10.31 -11.94
N HIS A 286 -1.82 10.28 -11.42
CA HIS A 286 -2.06 10.31 -9.97
C HIS A 286 -1.65 8.94 -9.40
N ALA A 287 -0.67 8.92 -8.52
CA ALA A 287 0.05 7.71 -8.20
C ALA A 287 -0.86 6.67 -7.52
N ASN A 288 -1.60 7.06 -6.48
CA ASN A 288 -2.43 6.12 -5.74
C ASN A 288 -3.53 5.46 -6.60
N THR A 289 -4.14 6.22 -7.52
CA THR A 289 -5.14 5.70 -8.48
C THR A 289 -4.59 4.50 -9.25
N HIS A 290 -3.40 4.66 -9.81
CA HIS A 290 -2.81 3.68 -10.71
C HIS A 290 -2.15 2.52 -9.96
N ILE A 291 -1.63 2.75 -8.74
CA ILE A 291 -1.17 1.66 -7.87
C ILE A 291 -2.36 0.80 -7.45
N ALA A 292 -3.49 1.40 -7.06
CA ALA A 292 -4.71 0.65 -6.72
C ALA A 292 -5.26 -0.15 -7.90
N GLN A 293 -5.23 0.43 -9.12
CA GLN A 293 -5.56 -0.28 -10.35
C GLN A 293 -4.60 -1.46 -10.59
N ALA A 294 -3.29 -1.29 -10.39
CA ALA A 294 -2.30 -2.35 -10.54
C ALA A 294 -2.48 -3.49 -9.52
N VAL A 295 -2.94 -3.19 -8.29
CA VAL A 295 -3.32 -4.23 -7.31
C VAL A 295 -4.46 -5.10 -7.87
N GLY A 296 -5.50 -4.46 -8.42
CA GLY A 296 -6.62 -5.18 -9.04
C GLY A 296 -6.20 -6.01 -10.24
N LEU A 297 -5.38 -5.42 -11.13
CA LEU A 297 -4.80 -6.07 -12.29
C LEU A 297 -4.00 -7.33 -11.90
N ALA A 298 -3.09 -7.21 -10.93
CA ALA A 298 -2.29 -8.33 -10.44
C ALA A 298 -3.16 -9.45 -9.87
N ASN A 299 -4.23 -9.10 -9.14
CA ASN A 299 -5.12 -10.08 -8.54
C ASN A 299 -5.94 -10.83 -9.61
N CYS A 300 -6.52 -10.11 -10.57
CA CYS A 300 -7.21 -10.70 -11.74
C CYS A 300 -6.30 -11.71 -12.44
N ALA A 301 -5.09 -11.26 -12.81
CA ALA A 301 -4.11 -12.06 -13.53
C ALA A 301 -3.64 -13.30 -12.74
N ASN A 302 -3.52 -13.20 -11.40
CA ASN A 302 -3.21 -14.36 -10.57
C ASN A 302 -4.36 -15.38 -10.53
N ALA A 303 -5.61 -14.92 -10.63
CA ALA A 303 -6.80 -15.77 -10.59
C ALA A 303 -7.07 -16.48 -11.92
N ASP A 304 -6.79 -15.82 -13.06
CA ASP A 304 -7.12 -16.34 -14.38
C ASP A 304 -5.93 -16.60 -15.30
N GLY A 305 -4.71 -16.23 -14.91
CA GLY A 305 -3.49 -16.49 -15.67
C GLY A 305 -3.34 -15.67 -16.96
N ASN A 306 -4.04 -14.55 -17.14
CA ASN A 306 -3.90 -13.71 -18.34
C ASN A 306 -2.43 -13.26 -18.55
N PRO A 307 -1.75 -13.66 -19.64
CA PRO A 307 -0.32 -13.43 -19.81
C PRO A 307 0.06 -11.95 -20.00
N GLU A 308 -0.82 -11.14 -20.60
CA GLU A 308 -0.59 -9.71 -20.76
C GLU A 308 -0.67 -8.99 -19.42
N GLU A 309 -1.70 -9.30 -18.62
CA GLU A 309 -1.89 -8.71 -17.29
C GLU A 309 -0.83 -9.18 -16.28
N LEU A 310 -0.36 -10.43 -16.39
CA LEU A 310 0.77 -10.95 -15.61
C LEU A 310 2.05 -10.13 -15.86
N LYS A 311 2.36 -9.84 -17.14
CA LYS A 311 3.50 -8.98 -17.51
C LYS A 311 3.28 -7.54 -17.07
N ALA A 312 2.10 -6.98 -17.31
CA ALA A 312 1.79 -5.59 -16.98
C ALA A 312 1.91 -5.31 -15.47
N SER A 313 1.36 -6.20 -14.63
CA SER A 313 1.47 -6.06 -13.17
C SER A 313 2.91 -6.17 -12.65
N GLU A 314 3.72 -7.08 -13.22
CA GLU A 314 5.14 -7.22 -12.90
C GLU A 314 5.93 -5.97 -13.31
N ASN A 315 5.72 -5.51 -14.55
CA ASN A 315 6.40 -4.35 -15.09
C ASN A 315 6.00 -3.07 -14.35
N PHE A 316 4.71 -2.87 -14.01
CA PHE A 316 4.27 -1.74 -13.20
C PHE A 316 5.04 -1.65 -11.88
N TRP A 317 5.10 -2.75 -11.13
CA TRP A 317 5.83 -2.78 -9.87
C TRP A 317 7.30 -2.44 -10.06
N ARG A 318 7.96 -3.05 -11.06
CA ARG A 318 9.37 -2.80 -11.36
C ARG A 318 9.62 -1.33 -11.73
N LEU A 319 8.78 -0.76 -12.58
CA LEU A 319 8.87 0.65 -12.96
C LEU A 319 8.73 1.56 -11.74
N VAL A 320 7.70 1.36 -10.91
CA VAL A 320 7.48 2.19 -9.72
C VAL A 320 8.63 2.05 -8.72
N VAL A 321 9.05 0.84 -8.39
CA VAL A 321 10.10 0.59 -7.39
C VAL A 321 11.45 1.15 -7.84
N HIS A 322 11.86 0.96 -9.09
CA HIS A 322 13.21 1.37 -9.51
C HIS A 322 13.29 2.76 -10.15
N LYS A 323 12.17 3.34 -10.59
CA LYS A 323 12.18 4.64 -11.29
C LYS A 323 11.38 5.74 -10.60
N HIS A 324 10.39 5.41 -9.77
CA HIS A 324 9.48 6.40 -9.17
C HIS A 324 9.47 6.43 -7.64
N SER A 325 10.26 5.58 -6.98
CA SER A 325 10.28 5.48 -5.51
C SER A 325 11.45 6.23 -4.89
N PHE A 326 11.20 6.94 -3.79
CA PHE A 326 12.24 7.47 -2.93
C PHE A 326 12.91 6.34 -2.13
N VAL A 327 14.02 6.71 -1.49
CA VAL A 327 14.85 5.83 -0.67
C VAL A 327 14.10 5.15 0.49
N ASN A 328 13.03 5.76 1.01
CA ASN A 328 12.19 5.17 2.06
C ASN A 328 11.19 4.12 1.52
N GLY A 329 11.14 3.90 0.20
CA GLY A 329 10.22 2.98 -0.48
C GLY A 329 8.88 3.59 -0.90
N GLY A 330 8.58 4.83 -0.49
CA GLY A 330 7.42 5.59 -0.94
C GLY A 330 7.63 6.24 -2.29
N ASN A 331 6.59 6.85 -2.87
CA ASN A 331 6.65 7.47 -4.19
C ASN A 331 5.73 8.69 -4.29
N SER A 332 5.82 9.39 -5.43
CA SER A 332 5.07 10.59 -5.82
C SER A 332 5.50 11.90 -5.18
N PHE A 333 5.33 12.99 -5.94
CA PHE A 333 5.41 14.36 -5.47
C PHE A 333 4.02 14.97 -5.56
N ASN A 334 3.50 15.47 -4.43
CA ASN A 334 2.16 16.04 -4.35
C ASN A 334 1.08 15.12 -4.95
N GLU A 335 1.19 13.81 -4.71
CA GLU A 335 0.28 12.73 -5.18
C GLU A 335 0.50 12.27 -6.63
N TRP A 336 1.44 12.87 -7.38
CA TRP A 336 1.70 12.56 -8.79
C TRP A 336 3.02 11.82 -9.02
N PHE A 337 3.01 10.85 -9.92
CA PHE A 337 4.24 10.31 -10.48
C PHE A 337 4.95 11.39 -11.29
N ASP A 338 6.26 11.51 -11.10
CA ASP A 338 7.10 12.41 -11.89
C ASP A 338 7.59 11.69 -13.16
N THR A 339 8.44 12.36 -13.93
CA THR A 339 9.24 11.73 -14.98
C THR A 339 10.07 10.60 -14.38
N PRO A 340 10.19 9.44 -15.06
CA PRO A 340 10.94 8.31 -14.54
C PRO A 340 12.39 8.68 -14.21
N GLY A 341 12.84 8.32 -13.00
CA GLY A 341 14.20 8.59 -12.52
C GLY A 341 14.32 9.79 -11.60
N THR A 342 13.37 10.73 -11.59
CA THR A 342 13.35 11.87 -10.66
C THR A 342 13.25 11.38 -9.21
N GLU A 343 14.09 11.89 -8.33
CA GLU A 343 14.14 11.51 -6.91
C GLU A 343 14.50 12.70 -6.01
N ALA A 344 15.68 13.30 -6.19
CA ALA A 344 16.18 14.42 -5.39
C ALA A 344 16.46 15.70 -6.22
N GLY A 345 16.10 15.70 -7.50
CA GLY A 345 16.16 16.86 -8.38
C GLY A 345 14.87 17.69 -8.41
N PRO A 346 14.79 18.69 -9.32
CA PRO A 346 13.59 19.51 -9.51
C PRO A 346 12.39 18.67 -9.98
N SER A 347 11.34 18.63 -9.15
CA SER A 347 10.16 17.77 -9.37
C SER A 347 9.02 18.41 -10.16
N ILE A 348 7.96 17.65 -10.40
CA ILE A 348 6.68 18.08 -10.97
C ILE A 348 5.91 19.04 -10.04
N ASP A 349 6.20 19.05 -8.74
CA ASP A 349 5.66 20.04 -7.78
C ASP A 349 6.47 21.34 -7.87
N ASP A 350 6.10 22.19 -8.84
CA ASP A 350 6.66 23.52 -9.07
C ASP A 350 8.21 23.55 -9.19
N ARG A 351 8.82 22.50 -9.73
CA ARG A 351 10.29 22.36 -9.83
C ARG A 351 10.99 22.37 -8.48
N LYS A 352 10.27 22.19 -7.37
CA LYS A 352 10.84 22.12 -6.02
C LYS A 352 11.65 20.83 -5.88
N VAL A 353 12.79 20.93 -5.19
CA VAL A 353 13.60 19.79 -4.78
C VAL A 353 13.05 19.27 -3.44
N LEU A 354 12.68 17.98 -3.41
CA LEU A 354 12.18 17.28 -2.21
C LEU A 354 11.22 18.15 -1.36
N PRO A 355 10.09 18.62 -1.92
CA PRO A 355 9.11 19.42 -1.19
C PRO A 355 8.47 18.64 -0.02
N PRO A 356 7.76 19.32 0.90
CA PRO A 356 7.07 18.67 2.01
C PRO A 356 5.92 17.73 1.58
N THR A 357 5.55 17.74 0.31
CA THR A 357 4.52 16.91 -0.35
C THR A 357 5.09 15.61 -0.93
N THR A 358 6.27 15.18 -0.47
CA THR A 358 6.89 13.92 -0.92
C THR A 358 6.26 12.71 -0.23
N ALA A 359 6.20 11.59 -0.97
CA ALA A 359 5.85 10.28 -0.43
C ALA A 359 4.48 10.21 0.28
N GLU A 360 3.40 10.21 -0.49
CA GLU A 360 2.05 9.92 0.04
C GLU A 360 1.97 8.50 0.61
N THR A 361 1.36 8.37 1.80
CA THR A 361 1.31 7.10 2.55
C THR A 361 0.40 6.04 1.90
N CYS A 362 -0.72 6.44 1.26
CA CYS A 362 -1.61 5.52 0.54
C CYS A 362 -0.90 4.75 -0.57
N ASN A 363 0.02 5.42 -1.26
CA ASN A 363 0.78 4.83 -2.37
C ASN A 363 1.55 3.62 -1.88
N THR A 364 2.23 3.77 -0.74
CA THR A 364 3.03 2.70 -0.13
C THR A 364 2.14 1.60 0.43
N HIS A 365 1.02 1.94 1.05
CA HIS A 365 0.01 0.94 1.44
C HIS A 365 -0.41 0.05 0.27
N ASN A 366 -0.74 0.65 -0.89
CA ASN A 366 -1.14 -0.11 -2.07
C ASN A 366 0.05 -0.81 -2.76
N MET A 367 1.26 -0.24 -2.72
CA MET A 367 2.47 -0.92 -3.21
C MET A 367 2.79 -2.16 -2.39
N LEU A 368 2.59 -2.15 -1.07
CA LEU A 368 2.73 -3.34 -0.23
C LEU A 368 1.67 -4.40 -0.60
N LYS A 369 0.41 -4.00 -0.84
CA LYS A 369 -0.62 -4.91 -1.36
C LYS A 369 -0.21 -5.55 -2.68
N LEU A 370 0.25 -4.74 -3.65
CA LEU A 370 0.70 -5.22 -4.95
C LEU A 370 1.87 -6.19 -4.77
N THR A 371 2.88 -5.80 -3.98
CA THR A 371 4.06 -6.62 -3.69
C THR A 371 3.68 -7.99 -3.10
N ALA A 372 2.70 -8.05 -2.20
CA ALA A 372 2.18 -9.31 -1.69
C ALA A 372 1.57 -10.19 -2.79
N ARG A 373 0.77 -9.62 -3.70
CA ARG A 373 0.22 -10.39 -4.86
C ARG A 373 1.29 -10.93 -5.79
N LEU A 374 2.34 -10.15 -6.06
CA LEU A 374 3.46 -10.61 -6.87
C LEU A 374 4.31 -11.66 -6.12
N PHE A 375 4.36 -11.58 -4.79
CA PHE A 375 5.05 -12.55 -3.96
C PHE A 375 4.30 -13.90 -3.95
N GLU A 376 2.98 -13.89 -3.80
CA GLU A 376 2.11 -15.08 -3.93
C GLU A 376 2.43 -15.85 -5.22
N ARG A 377 2.66 -15.11 -6.31
CA ARG A 377 3.03 -15.67 -7.63
C ARG A 377 4.47 -16.19 -7.68
N THR A 378 5.46 -15.36 -7.35
CA THR A 378 6.86 -15.60 -7.75
C THR A 378 7.80 -15.94 -6.60
N ARG A 379 7.43 -15.62 -5.35
CA ARG A 379 8.26 -15.73 -4.13
C ARG A 379 9.68 -15.14 -4.24
N ARG A 380 9.88 -14.12 -5.08
CA ARG A 380 11.20 -13.49 -5.25
C ARG A 380 11.60 -12.72 -3.99
N ALA A 381 12.85 -12.87 -3.56
CA ALA A 381 13.38 -12.19 -2.38
C ALA A 381 13.38 -10.66 -2.55
N GLU A 382 13.58 -10.15 -3.76
CA GLU A 382 13.51 -8.73 -4.09
C GLU A 382 12.18 -8.07 -3.70
N LEU A 383 11.06 -8.78 -3.89
CA LEU A 383 9.74 -8.31 -3.46
C LEU A 383 9.68 -8.15 -1.94
N ALA A 384 10.25 -9.11 -1.20
CA ALA A 384 10.31 -9.05 0.25
C ALA A 384 11.32 -8.00 0.77
N ASP A 385 12.40 -7.72 0.02
CA ASP A 385 13.33 -6.63 0.31
C ASP A 385 12.66 -5.25 0.15
N TYR A 386 11.89 -5.05 -0.93
CA TYR A 386 11.08 -3.84 -1.08
C TYR A 386 10.01 -3.73 0.01
N TYR A 387 9.31 -4.84 0.31
CA TYR A 387 8.29 -4.86 1.36
C TYR A 387 8.88 -4.43 2.70
N GLU A 388 10.04 -4.97 3.09
CA GLU A 388 10.77 -4.56 4.30
C GLU A 388 11.11 -3.07 4.27
N ARG A 389 11.73 -2.58 3.18
CA ARG A 389 12.13 -1.18 3.05
C ARG A 389 10.94 -0.24 3.23
N ALA A 390 9.88 -0.45 2.47
CA ALA A 390 8.69 0.40 2.46
C ALA A 390 7.91 0.33 3.78
N LEU A 391 7.77 -0.86 4.36
CA LEU A 391 7.08 -1.05 5.63
C LEU A 391 7.83 -0.36 6.78
N TYR A 392 9.14 -0.54 6.87
CA TYR A 392 9.94 -0.08 8.01
C TYR A 392 10.18 1.43 7.94
N ASN A 393 10.44 1.95 6.73
CA ASN A 393 10.91 3.33 6.56
C ASN A 393 9.82 4.30 6.13
N HIS A 394 8.65 3.84 5.70
CA HIS A 394 7.54 4.74 5.36
C HIS A 394 6.29 4.44 6.17
N VAL A 395 5.75 3.22 6.11
CA VAL A 395 4.48 2.88 6.80
C VAL A 395 4.60 2.88 8.32
N LEU A 396 5.71 2.38 8.88
CA LEU A 396 5.94 2.47 10.33
C LEU A 396 6.23 3.92 10.75
N ALA A 397 6.97 4.67 9.94
CA ALA A 397 7.31 6.07 10.20
C ALA A 397 6.12 7.04 10.06
N SER A 398 5.07 6.65 9.33
CA SER A 398 3.87 7.45 9.15
C SER A 398 2.95 7.43 10.37
N VAL A 399 3.26 6.66 11.42
CA VAL A 399 2.44 6.53 12.64
C VAL A 399 3.23 6.96 13.86
N ALA A 400 2.76 8.01 14.54
CA ALA A 400 3.43 8.56 15.72
C ALA A 400 3.48 7.55 16.89
N PRO A 401 4.63 7.36 17.54
CA PRO A 401 4.82 6.40 18.64
C PRO A 401 4.11 6.75 19.95
N ASP A 402 3.66 7.99 20.10
CA ASP A 402 3.10 8.52 21.34
C ASP A 402 1.57 8.61 21.28
N SER A 403 1.03 9.03 20.14
CA SER A 403 -0.40 9.30 19.92
C SER A 403 -1.07 8.31 18.96
N GLY A 404 -0.30 7.64 18.11
CA GLY A 404 -0.82 6.86 16.98
C GLY A 404 -1.32 7.72 15.81
N ALA A 405 -1.15 9.04 15.86
CA ALA A 405 -1.55 9.93 14.78
C ALA A 405 -0.80 9.60 13.48
N MET A 406 -1.46 9.78 12.34
CA MET A 406 -0.99 9.32 11.03
C MET A 406 -0.63 10.50 10.13
N THR A 407 0.24 10.29 9.16
CA THR A 407 0.64 11.33 8.19
C THR A 407 0.04 11.12 6.82
N TYR A 408 -0.10 12.19 6.04
CA TYR A 408 -0.41 12.11 4.61
C TYR A 408 0.87 11.95 3.80
N PHE A 409 1.66 13.02 3.75
CA PHE A 409 2.99 13.07 3.15
C PHE A 409 4.08 12.76 4.18
N THR A 410 5.21 12.25 3.70
CA THR A 410 6.43 12.06 4.49
C THR A 410 7.55 12.88 3.87
N PRO A 411 7.74 14.14 4.32
CA PRO A 411 8.84 14.98 3.84
C PRO A 411 10.20 14.30 4.01
N LEU A 412 11.14 14.58 3.10
CA LEU A 412 12.43 13.89 3.09
C LEU A 412 13.65 14.82 3.27
N HIS A 413 13.43 16.15 3.35
CA HIS A 413 14.51 17.13 3.38
C HIS A 413 14.20 18.46 4.10
N GLY A 414 14.62 18.60 5.37
CA GLY A 414 14.58 19.84 6.16
C GLY A 414 13.22 20.20 6.77
N ASP A 415 12.17 19.49 6.36
CA ASP A 415 10.79 19.69 6.76
C ASP A 415 10.40 18.81 7.97
N PHE A 416 9.14 18.89 8.37
CA PHE A 416 8.54 18.07 9.43
C PHE A 416 7.20 17.52 8.97
N ARG A 417 6.75 16.42 9.57
CA ARG A 417 5.47 15.77 9.22
C ARG A 417 4.28 16.54 9.78
N THR A 418 3.22 16.64 8.99
CA THR A 418 1.88 17.00 9.48
C THR A 418 1.13 15.74 9.85
N TYR A 419 0.63 15.67 11.09
CA TYR A 419 -0.26 14.62 11.54
C TYR A 419 -1.71 14.98 11.27
N LEU A 420 -2.45 14.02 10.73
CA LEU A 420 -3.77 14.26 10.17
C LEU A 420 -4.83 14.48 11.26
N ASN A 421 -5.58 15.57 11.10
CA ASN A 421 -6.88 15.78 11.73
C ASN A 421 -7.94 15.93 10.65
N GLY A 422 -8.64 14.84 10.35
CA GLY A 422 -9.66 14.81 9.31
C GLY A 422 -9.79 13.43 8.65
N SER A 423 -10.70 13.31 7.69
CA SER A 423 -11.08 12.06 7.04
C SER A 423 -10.49 11.91 5.63
N PHE A 424 -9.17 12.08 5.49
CA PHE A 424 -8.45 11.94 4.22
C PHE A 424 -8.29 10.48 3.79
N CYS A 425 -7.89 10.22 2.53
CA CYS A 425 -7.53 8.87 2.08
C CYS A 425 -6.43 8.24 2.97
N CYS A 426 -5.39 9.00 3.35
CA CYS A 426 -4.33 8.56 4.25
C CYS A 426 -4.79 8.36 5.69
N THR A 427 -5.89 8.99 6.12
CA THR A 427 -6.54 8.61 7.38
C THR A 427 -7.10 7.19 7.27
N GLY A 428 -7.77 6.87 6.16
CA GLY A 428 -8.32 5.54 5.87
C GLY A 428 -7.26 4.45 5.77
N SER A 429 -6.26 4.61 4.90
CA SER A 429 -5.17 3.62 4.78
C SER A 429 -4.30 3.56 6.04
N GLY A 430 -4.12 4.69 6.74
CA GLY A 430 -3.36 4.78 7.98
C GLY A 430 -3.95 3.92 9.11
N ILE A 431 -5.27 3.94 9.30
CA ILE A 431 -5.91 3.09 10.33
C ILE A 431 -5.87 1.61 9.97
N GLU A 432 -5.80 1.28 8.68
CA GLU A 432 -5.61 -0.10 8.24
C GLU A 432 -4.18 -0.59 8.49
N ASN A 433 -3.16 0.23 8.23
CA ASN A 433 -1.75 -0.19 8.24
C ASN A 433 -1.33 -0.95 9.50
N THR A 434 -1.74 -0.49 10.68
CA THR A 434 -1.30 -1.10 11.96
C THR A 434 -1.94 -2.46 12.23
N ALA A 435 -3.14 -2.70 11.70
CA ALA A 435 -3.81 -3.99 11.73
C ALA A 435 -3.20 -4.99 10.72
N ARG A 436 -2.36 -4.50 9.80
CA ARG A 436 -1.79 -5.25 8.67
C ARG A 436 -0.29 -5.51 8.80
N TYR A 437 0.37 -5.10 9.89
CA TYR A 437 1.81 -5.30 10.10
C TYR A 437 2.27 -6.76 10.10
N ASN A 438 1.37 -7.71 10.35
CA ASN A 438 1.65 -9.14 10.25
C ASN A 438 1.64 -9.64 8.79
N GLU A 439 1.04 -8.88 7.88
CA GLU A 439 1.01 -9.21 6.46
C GLU A 439 2.40 -9.06 5.87
N GLY A 440 2.78 -10.04 5.07
CA GLY A 440 4.12 -10.08 4.50
C GLY A 440 5.15 -10.78 5.37
N ILE A 441 4.87 -11.10 6.66
CA ILE A 441 5.83 -11.84 7.50
C ILE A 441 6.03 -13.27 6.98
N TYR A 442 4.92 -13.97 6.73
CA TYR A 442 4.91 -15.38 6.37
C TYR A 442 4.04 -15.63 5.14
N PHE A 443 4.50 -16.53 4.26
CA PHE A 443 3.71 -17.10 3.16
C PHE A 443 3.92 -18.61 3.11
N HIS A 444 2.95 -19.37 2.61
CA HIS A 444 3.08 -20.82 2.51
C HIS A 444 2.50 -21.39 1.22
N GLU A 445 3.01 -22.57 0.84
CA GLU A 445 2.50 -23.41 -0.24
C GLU A 445 2.90 -24.85 0.08
N GLY A 446 1.93 -25.77 0.06
CA GLY A 446 2.18 -27.17 0.40
C GLY A 446 2.93 -27.31 1.72
N ASP A 447 4.11 -27.94 1.67
CA ASP A 447 4.98 -28.17 2.83
C ASP A 447 6.13 -27.13 2.95
N ALA A 448 5.98 -25.94 2.37
CA ALA A 448 6.97 -24.87 2.39
C ALA A 448 6.43 -23.59 3.05
N LEU A 449 7.25 -22.98 3.91
CA LEU A 449 7.01 -21.71 4.59
C LEU A 449 8.11 -20.72 4.23
N TRP A 450 7.74 -19.57 3.67
CA TRP A 450 8.63 -18.44 3.48
C TRP A 450 8.54 -17.50 4.67
N VAL A 451 9.67 -17.26 5.33
CA VAL A 451 9.84 -16.29 6.40
C VAL A 451 10.50 -15.06 5.80
N ASN A 452 9.70 -14.05 5.53
CA ASN A 452 10.10 -12.86 4.78
C ASN A 452 10.52 -11.73 5.71
N LEU A 453 9.73 -11.42 6.75
CA LEU A 453 10.02 -10.32 7.66
C LEU A 453 10.40 -10.85 9.04
N TYR A 454 11.37 -10.20 9.66
CA TYR A 454 11.89 -10.57 10.96
C TYR A 454 11.32 -9.71 12.08
N ILE A 455 9.99 -9.77 12.22
CA ILE A 455 9.21 -9.06 13.23
C ILE A 455 8.77 -10.05 14.31
N PRO A 456 8.95 -9.76 15.62
CA PRO A 456 8.47 -10.61 16.71
C PRO A 456 7.01 -11.01 16.52
N SER A 457 6.78 -12.32 16.38
CA SER A 457 5.46 -12.86 16.04
C SER A 457 5.32 -14.32 16.41
N GLU A 458 4.08 -14.77 16.56
CA GLU A 458 3.72 -16.18 16.66
C GLU A 458 2.85 -16.56 15.46
N LEU A 459 3.27 -17.59 14.74
CA LEU A 459 2.54 -18.20 13.64
C LEU A 459 1.93 -19.51 14.11
N ASN A 460 0.61 -19.65 13.96
CA ASN A 460 -0.13 -20.89 14.12
C ASN A 460 -0.55 -21.41 12.74
N TRP A 461 0.30 -22.24 12.13
CA TRP A 461 0.04 -22.86 10.85
C TRP A 461 -0.72 -24.18 11.04
N ARG A 462 -2.05 -24.08 10.98
CA ARG A 462 -2.96 -25.16 11.36
C ARG A 462 -2.87 -26.36 10.43
N GLU A 463 -2.77 -26.12 9.12
CA GLU A 463 -2.70 -27.14 8.08
C GLU A 463 -1.46 -28.03 8.22
N ALA A 464 -0.33 -27.45 8.61
CA ALA A 464 0.89 -28.19 8.90
C ALA A 464 0.96 -28.71 10.35
N GLY A 465 0.06 -28.27 11.24
CA GLY A 465 0.10 -28.58 12.67
C GLY A 465 1.28 -27.94 13.42
N ILE A 466 1.86 -26.86 12.89
CA ILE A 466 3.05 -26.18 13.43
C ILE A 466 2.68 -24.88 14.13
N VAL A 467 3.29 -24.62 15.28
CA VAL A 467 3.34 -23.30 15.90
C VAL A 467 4.78 -22.84 15.95
N LEU A 468 5.08 -21.71 15.31
CA LEU A 468 6.41 -21.11 15.23
C LEU A 468 6.41 -19.77 15.95
N ARG A 469 7.40 -19.53 16.80
CA ARG A 469 7.56 -18.26 17.51
C ARG A 469 8.86 -17.58 17.09
N GLN A 470 8.75 -16.36 16.58
CA GLN A 470 9.83 -15.49 16.16
C GLN A 470 10.10 -14.42 17.23
N HIS A 471 11.36 -14.24 17.59
CA HIS A 471 11.87 -13.15 18.42
C HIS A 471 13.09 -12.50 17.78
N GLY A 472 13.47 -11.33 18.30
CA GLY A 472 14.57 -10.51 17.81
C GLY A 472 14.06 -9.24 17.13
N ASP A 473 14.89 -8.21 17.12
CA ASP A 473 14.62 -6.94 16.46
C ASP A 473 15.79 -6.57 15.54
N ILE A 474 15.64 -6.90 14.25
CA ILE A 474 16.65 -6.58 13.23
C ILE A 474 16.82 -5.07 13.01
N THR A 475 15.85 -4.24 13.41
CA THR A 475 15.98 -2.78 13.36
C THR A 475 16.94 -2.24 14.41
N ARG A 476 17.27 -3.05 15.41
CA ARG A 476 18.23 -2.76 16.50
C ARG A 476 19.46 -3.66 16.43
N GLY A 477 19.68 -4.34 15.31
CA GLY A 477 20.82 -5.26 15.11
C GLY A 477 20.76 -6.54 15.95
N GLN A 478 19.61 -6.89 16.54
CA GLN A 478 19.48 -8.12 17.31
C GLN A 478 19.33 -9.34 16.39
N PRO A 479 19.87 -10.50 16.78
CA PRO A 479 19.69 -11.73 16.01
C PRO A 479 18.24 -12.19 16.03
N VAL A 480 17.85 -12.93 15.00
CA VAL A 480 16.52 -13.53 14.87
C VAL A 480 16.55 -14.92 15.48
N ARG A 481 15.55 -15.23 16.31
CA ARG A 481 15.34 -16.57 16.87
C ARG A 481 13.96 -17.09 16.51
N LEU A 482 13.91 -18.22 15.83
CA LEU A 482 12.69 -18.95 15.50
C LEU A 482 12.62 -20.22 16.35
N LYS A 483 11.58 -20.38 17.15
CA LYS A 483 11.35 -21.55 18.00
C LYS A 483 10.13 -22.31 17.53
N VAL A 484 10.28 -23.61 17.30
CA VAL A 484 9.17 -24.53 17.04
C VAL A 484 8.48 -24.81 18.37
N VAL A 485 7.35 -24.16 18.64
CA VAL A 485 6.56 -24.35 19.86
C VAL A 485 5.75 -25.65 19.78
N LYS A 486 5.18 -25.92 18.60
CA LYS A 486 4.48 -27.17 18.28
C LYS A 486 4.96 -27.66 16.92
N ALA A 487 5.18 -28.95 16.80
CA ALA A 487 5.58 -29.59 15.56
C ALA A 487 4.43 -30.40 14.94
N GLY A 488 4.39 -30.40 13.60
CA GLY A 488 3.57 -31.31 12.81
C GLY A 488 4.26 -32.65 12.55
N ALA A 489 3.55 -33.57 11.90
CA ALA A 489 4.08 -34.90 11.57
C ALA A 489 5.00 -34.90 10.33
N LYS A 490 4.83 -33.93 9.43
CA LYS A 490 5.51 -33.87 8.13
C LYS A 490 6.81 -33.07 8.18
N ALA A 491 7.70 -33.37 7.24
CA ALA A 491 8.87 -32.54 7.00
C ALA A 491 8.47 -31.25 6.28
N ILE A 492 8.83 -30.10 6.85
CA ILE A 492 8.53 -28.77 6.33
C ILE A 492 9.82 -28.05 5.93
N ALA A 493 9.78 -27.35 4.80
CA ALA A 493 10.84 -26.45 4.37
C ALA A 493 10.61 -25.05 4.95
N LEU A 494 11.55 -24.57 5.77
CA LEU A 494 11.62 -23.17 6.18
C LEU A 494 12.54 -22.42 5.21
N ASN A 495 11.99 -21.56 4.37
CA ASN A 495 12.73 -20.68 3.49
C ASN A 495 12.95 -19.34 4.21
N LEU A 496 14.15 -19.15 4.75
CA LEU A 496 14.53 -17.94 5.49
C LEU A 496 15.11 -16.91 4.51
N ARG A 497 14.51 -15.71 4.44
CA ARG A 497 15.03 -14.64 3.56
C ARG A 497 16.41 -14.21 4.02
N ILE A 498 17.35 -14.10 3.10
CA ILE A 498 18.61 -13.39 3.31
C ILE A 498 18.46 -12.00 2.68
N PRO A 499 18.31 -10.93 3.47
CA PRO A 499 18.02 -9.59 2.94
C PRO A 499 19.15 -9.04 2.06
N ALA A 500 18.81 -8.15 1.13
CA ALA A 500 19.81 -7.50 0.27
C ALA A 500 20.86 -6.66 1.05
N TRP A 501 20.53 -6.18 2.25
CA TRP A 501 21.37 -5.25 3.02
C TRP A 501 22.44 -5.92 3.90
N VAL A 502 22.48 -7.25 3.99
CA VAL A 502 23.42 -7.95 4.88
C VAL A 502 24.87 -7.60 4.51
N ALA A 503 25.64 -7.11 5.48
CA ALA A 503 26.96 -6.53 5.25
C ALA A 503 28.11 -7.54 5.43
N LYS A 504 27.86 -8.65 6.11
CA LYS A 504 28.85 -9.71 6.39
C LYS A 504 28.17 -11.08 6.24
N PRO A 505 28.95 -12.18 6.16
CA PRO A 505 28.40 -13.53 6.05
C PRO A 505 27.35 -13.84 7.13
N VAL A 506 26.23 -14.42 6.69
CA VAL A 506 25.12 -14.84 7.56
C VAL A 506 25.47 -16.14 8.27
N SER A 507 25.03 -16.27 9.53
CA SER A 507 25.15 -17.51 10.31
C SER A 507 23.77 -18.07 10.61
N VAL A 508 23.58 -19.36 10.36
CA VAL A 508 22.39 -20.13 10.76
C VAL A 508 22.82 -21.24 11.70
N ARG A 509 22.14 -21.37 12.84
CA ARG A 509 22.32 -22.48 13.79
C ARG A 509 20.99 -23.14 14.08
N ILE A 510 21.00 -24.46 14.23
CA ILE A 510 19.84 -25.23 14.68
C ILE A 510 20.24 -25.96 15.95
N ASN A 511 19.56 -25.69 17.06
CA ASN A 511 19.90 -26.21 18.38
C ASN A 511 21.40 -26.02 18.67
N GLU A 512 21.87 -24.77 18.52
CA GLU A 512 23.26 -24.33 18.70
C GLU A 512 24.28 -24.88 17.69
N LYS A 513 23.90 -25.84 16.83
CA LYS A 513 24.78 -26.42 15.82
C LYS A 513 24.81 -25.59 14.53
N PRO A 514 25.99 -25.11 14.08
CA PRO A 514 26.12 -24.39 12.82
C PRO A 514 25.58 -25.18 11.63
N GLN A 515 24.90 -24.50 10.72
CA GLN A 515 24.45 -25.06 9.45
C GLN A 515 25.29 -24.48 8.31
N HIS A 516 25.77 -25.35 7.42
CA HIS A 516 26.42 -24.91 6.19
C HIS A 516 25.34 -24.51 5.18
N VAL A 517 25.24 -23.22 4.88
CA VAL A 517 24.21 -22.67 4.00
C VAL A 517 24.85 -21.75 2.96
N ASP A 518 24.39 -21.83 1.71
CA ASP A 518 24.74 -20.84 0.67
C ASP A 518 23.81 -19.64 0.81
N ALA A 519 24.18 -18.71 1.70
CA ALA A 519 23.41 -17.50 1.97
C ALA A 519 23.91 -16.35 1.09
N LYS A 520 23.10 -15.95 0.10
CA LYS A 520 23.38 -14.81 -0.78
C LYS A 520 22.44 -13.63 -0.47
N PRO A 521 22.88 -12.38 -0.54
CA PRO A 521 21.97 -11.23 -0.43
C PRO A 521 20.81 -11.35 -1.42
N SER A 522 19.61 -10.94 -1.00
CA SER A 522 18.36 -11.06 -1.78
C SER A 522 18.10 -12.50 -2.26
N SER A 523 18.12 -13.45 -1.33
CA SER A 523 17.82 -14.87 -1.63
C SER A 523 17.09 -15.56 -0.47
N TYR A 524 16.87 -16.88 -0.58
CA TYR A 524 16.35 -17.71 0.51
C TYR A 524 17.31 -18.85 0.81
N VAL A 525 17.52 -19.09 2.10
CA VAL A 525 18.12 -20.34 2.60
C VAL A 525 16.98 -21.29 2.98
N SER A 526 16.94 -22.47 2.35
CA SER A 526 15.92 -23.47 2.62
C SER A 526 16.40 -24.53 3.61
N LEU A 527 15.67 -24.70 4.71
CA LEU A 527 15.92 -25.69 5.74
C LEU A 527 14.75 -26.68 5.78
N ARG A 528 14.88 -27.83 5.10
CA ARG A 528 13.86 -28.88 5.10
C ARG A 528 14.14 -29.94 6.16
N ARG A 529 13.26 -30.04 7.16
CA ARG A 529 13.40 -30.98 8.27
C ARG A 529 12.05 -31.47 8.77
N GLN A 530 12.04 -32.63 9.41
CA GLN A 530 10.97 -33.00 10.33
C GLN A 530 11.25 -32.31 11.68
N TRP A 531 10.67 -31.12 11.82
CA TRP A 531 10.88 -30.28 13.00
C TRP A 531 10.28 -30.93 14.26
N LYS A 532 10.90 -30.68 15.41
CA LYS A 532 10.45 -31.13 16.72
C LYS A 532 10.07 -29.93 17.59
N ALA A 533 9.10 -30.15 18.47
CA ALA A 533 8.79 -29.13 19.48
C ALA A 533 10.04 -28.88 20.33
N GLY A 534 10.39 -27.61 20.51
CA GLY A 534 11.62 -27.19 21.18
C GLY A 534 12.79 -26.89 20.24
N ASP A 535 12.73 -27.25 18.95
CA ASP A 535 13.79 -26.87 18.01
C ASP A 535 13.91 -25.34 17.93
N VAL A 536 15.15 -24.86 17.93
CA VAL A 536 15.49 -23.44 17.84
C VAL A 536 16.39 -23.21 16.63
N ILE A 537 16.00 -22.25 15.80
CA ILE A 537 16.79 -21.73 14.70
C ILE A 537 17.25 -20.32 15.07
N ASP A 538 18.56 -20.13 15.21
CA ASP A 538 19.16 -18.81 15.38
C ASP A 538 19.72 -18.33 14.02
N LEU A 539 19.27 -17.16 13.57
CA LEU A 539 19.69 -16.52 12.34
C LEU A 539 20.33 -15.16 12.69
N THR A 540 21.61 -15.01 12.35
CA THR A 540 22.33 -13.73 12.50
C THR A 540 22.45 -13.05 11.15
N LEU A 541 21.90 -11.83 11.05
CA LEU A 541 21.93 -10.99 9.85
C LEU A 541 22.78 -9.75 10.15
N PRO A 542 24.10 -9.75 9.84
CA PRO A 542 24.97 -8.64 10.20
C PRO A 542 24.58 -7.34 9.47
N ALA A 543 24.11 -6.35 10.23
CA ALA A 543 23.84 -5.01 9.72
C ALA A 543 25.13 -4.21 9.56
N GLY A 544 25.15 -3.30 8.57
CA GLY A 544 26.24 -2.37 8.33
C GLY A 544 25.72 -1.01 7.89
N LEU A 545 26.55 0.01 8.04
CA LEU A 545 26.29 1.35 7.49
C LEU A 545 26.49 1.31 5.98
N ARG A 546 25.64 2.01 5.24
CA ARG A 546 25.75 2.15 3.78
C ARG A 546 25.12 3.44 3.29
N LEU A 547 25.66 3.96 2.20
CA LEU A 547 25.08 5.08 1.47
C LEU A 547 24.25 4.58 0.30
N GLU A 548 23.11 5.23 0.05
CA GLU A 548 22.38 5.17 -1.21
C GLU A 548 22.39 6.55 -1.84
N HIS A 549 22.82 6.63 -3.10
CA HIS A 549 22.78 7.87 -3.87
C HIS A 549 21.41 8.02 -4.53
N ALA A 550 20.88 9.25 -4.52
CA ALA A 550 19.70 9.58 -5.31
C ALA A 550 20.00 9.36 -6.80
N ARG A 551 19.03 8.83 -7.53
CA ARG A 551 19.21 8.43 -8.94
C ARG A 551 19.57 9.59 -9.87
N ASP A 552 19.01 10.77 -9.63
CA ASP A 552 19.12 11.95 -10.50
C ASP A 552 20.13 12.99 -10.02
N VAL A 553 20.57 12.92 -8.76
CA VAL A 553 21.54 13.85 -8.16
C VAL A 553 22.57 13.07 -7.36
N SER A 554 23.70 12.73 -7.97
CA SER A 554 24.72 11.85 -7.37
C SER A 554 25.34 12.36 -6.07
N SER A 555 25.31 13.68 -5.82
CA SER A 555 25.77 14.26 -4.55
C SER A 555 24.75 14.15 -3.42
N MET A 556 23.49 13.84 -3.72
CA MET A 556 22.45 13.60 -2.72
C MET A 556 22.50 12.13 -2.28
N VAL A 557 22.71 11.91 -1.00
CA VAL A 557 22.85 10.58 -0.39
C VAL A 557 21.90 10.40 0.79
N SER A 558 21.55 9.15 1.04
CA SER A 558 20.85 8.70 2.25
C SER A 558 21.63 7.61 2.94
N ILE A 559 21.49 7.55 4.26
CA ILE A 559 22.30 6.69 5.12
C ILE A 559 21.40 5.61 5.70
N PHE A 560 21.80 4.35 5.59
CA PHE A 560 21.12 3.23 6.21
C PHE A 560 22.01 2.50 7.20
N TYR A 561 21.39 1.88 8.20
CA TYR A 561 21.97 0.82 9.01
C TYR A 561 21.11 -0.44 8.87
N GLY A 562 21.62 -1.43 8.13
CA GLY A 562 20.85 -2.62 7.74
C GLY A 562 19.58 -2.25 6.95
N PRO A 563 18.36 -2.62 7.41
CA PRO A 563 17.10 -2.27 6.74
C PRO A 563 16.62 -0.83 7.03
N VAL A 564 17.24 -0.15 8.00
CA VAL A 564 16.71 1.09 8.59
C VAL A 564 17.32 2.31 7.94
N LEU A 565 16.47 3.18 7.39
CA LEU A 565 16.82 4.51 6.92
C LEU A 565 17.03 5.44 8.11
N LEU A 566 18.18 6.11 8.14
CA LEU A 566 18.52 7.06 9.17
C LEU A 566 18.12 8.49 8.76
N ALA A 567 17.58 9.23 9.73
CA ALA A 567 17.16 10.62 9.62
C ALA A 567 17.89 11.47 10.66
N GLY A 568 18.37 12.65 10.25
CA GLY A 568 19.08 13.55 11.15
C GLY A 568 18.16 14.54 11.84
N GLU A 569 18.41 14.75 13.12
CA GLU A 569 17.72 15.72 13.98
C GLU A 569 18.06 17.16 13.59
N LEU A 570 17.05 17.94 13.17
CA LEU A 570 17.21 19.37 12.83
C LEU A 570 16.43 20.29 13.80
N GLY A 571 15.93 19.73 14.91
CA GLY A 571 15.24 20.47 15.96
C GLY A 571 13.83 20.95 15.58
N LYS A 572 13.30 21.93 16.34
CA LYS A 572 11.91 22.41 16.20
C LYS A 572 11.79 23.88 15.79
N HIS A 573 12.88 24.48 15.31
CA HIS A 573 12.89 25.89 14.97
C HIS A 573 11.82 26.22 13.91
N ASN A 574 11.07 27.30 14.13
CA ASN A 574 9.95 27.73 13.28
C ASN A 574 8.90 26.63 13.00
N MET A 575 8.71 25.69 13.92
CA MET A 575 7.53 24.82 13.90
C MET A 575 6.36 25.50 14.62
N PRO A 576 5.11 25.24 14.19
CA PRO A 576 3.92 25.65 14.93
C PRO A 576 3.88 24.97 16.31
N GLY A 577 3.05 25.50 17.21
CA GLY A 577 2.84 24.89 18.54
C GLY A 577 2.20 23.49 18.52
N SER A 578 1.61 23.11 17.39
CA SER A 578 1.06 21.79 17.09
C SER A 578 1.39 21.45 15.65
N ASP A 579 1.80 20.21 15.38
CA ASP A 579 2.00 19.64 14.05
C ASP A 579 0.81 18.77 13.59
N VAL A 580 -0.33 18.86 14.29
CA VAL A 580 -1.59 18.22 13.94
C VAL A 580 -2.49 19.18 13.16
N GLY A 581 -2.97 18.78 11.97
CA GLY A 581 -3.84 19.61 11.14
C GLY A 581 -4.35 18.94 9.87
N ASP A 582 -4.93 19.75 8.99
CA ASP A 582 -5.23 19.37 7.61
C ASP A 582 -3.93 18.96 6.88
N LYS A 583 -4.00 18.07 5.88
CA LYS A 583 -2.83 17.58 5.14
C LYS A 583 -1.97 18.73 4.58
N ASP A 584 -2.57 19.87 4.25
CA ASP A 584 -1.92 21.01 3.62
C ASP A 584 -1.55 22.14 4.61
N ALA A 585 -1.90 22.01 5.90
CA ALA A 585 -1.87 23.08 6.89
C ALA A 585 -0.51 23.81 7.01
N TYR A 586 0.59 23.08 6.85
CA TYR A 586 1.94 23.59 7.15
C TYR A 586 2.88 23.60 5.94
N LEU A 587 2.39 23.31 4.73
CA LEU A 587 3.23 23.21 3.52
C LEU A 587 3.93 24.51 3.12
N LYS A 588 3.46 25.66 3.63
CA LYS A 588 4.05 26.98 3.34
C LYS A 588 5.13 27.40 4.34
N ILE A 589 5.33 26.65 5.41
CA ILE A 589 6.38 26.96 6.39
C ILE A 589 7.74 26.63 5.78
N ALA A 590 8.68 27.57 5.82
CA ALA A 590 10.01 27.36 5.29
C ALA A 590 10.69 26.15 5.95
N ARG A 591 11.36 25.32 5.15
CA ARG A 591 12.18 24.20 5.62
C ARG A 591 13.38 24.69 6.43
N ALA A 592 13.89 23.87 7.35
CA ALA A 592 15.18 24.15 7.98
C ALA A 592 16.33 23.98 6.98
N PRO A 593 17.42 24.75 7.11
CA PRO A 593 18.67 24.46 6.41
C PRO A 593 19.12 23.03 6.71
N VAL A 594 19.51 22.29 5.68
CA VAL A 594 20.13 20.96 5.82
C VAL A 594 21.63 21.13 5.57
N PRO A 595 22.49 21.01 6.59
CA PRO A 595 23.93 21.17 6.41
C PRO A 595 24.53 20.09 5.50
N ASP A 596 25.48 20.50 4.66
CA ASP A 596 26.24 19.56 3.82
C ASP A 596 27.15 18.68 4.69
N ILE A 597 27.24 17.40 4.34
CA ILE A 597 28.24 16.48 4.89
C ILE A 597 29.51 16.67 4.07
N VAL A 598 30.60 17.08 4.71
CA VAL A 598 31.90 17.29 4.05
C VAL A 598 32.91 16.31 4.63
N SER A 599 33.32 15.31 3.86
CA SER A 599 34.20 14.21 4.34
C SER A 599 35.31 13.91 3.32
N THR A 600 36.47 13.47 3.80
CA THR A 600 37.54 12.91 2.96
C THR A 600 37.24 11.48 2.50
N SER A 601 36.39 10.76 3.22
CA SER A 601 35.98 9.37 2.95
C SER A 601 34.53 9.27 2.48
N SER A 602 34.29 8.34 1.55
CA SER A 602 32.95 7.92 1.13
C SER A 602 32.35 6.81 2.00
N ASP A 603 33.12 6.22 2.94
CA ASP A 603 32.59 5.23 3.87
C ASP A 603 31.91 5.94 5.06
N PRO A 604 30.59 5.75 5.28
CA PRO A 604 29.90 6.33 6.41
C PRO A 604 30.45 5.92 7.78
N ALA A 605 31.14 4.79 7.90
CA ALA A 605 31.74 4.36 9.17
C ALA A 605 32.88 5.29 9.64
N ASP A 606 33.50 6.06 8.75
CA ASP A 606 34.62 6.94 9.10
C ASP A 606 34.16 8.22 9.81
N TRP A 607 32.98 8.73 9.43
CA TRP A 607 32.40 9.99 9.91
C TRP A 607 31.09 9.81 10.71
N LEU A 608 30.68 8.57 10.98
CA LEU A 608 29.60 8.26 11.93
C LEU A 608 30.14 7.51 13.14
N ALA A 609 29.81 8.00 14.34
CA ALA A 609 30.09 7.31 15.59
C ALA A 609 28.77 6.81 16.22
N PRO A 610 28.67 5.56 16.70
CA PRO A 610 27.47 5.09 17.40
C PRO A 610 27.22 5.91 18.67
N ILE A 611 25.95 6.13 19.01
CA ILE A 611 25.57 6.79 20.26
C ILE A 611 25.67 5.77 21.41
N PRO A 612 26.40 6.07 22.50
CA PRO A 612 26.45 5.20 23.67
C PRO A 612 25.05 4.91 24.23
N GLY A 613 24.73 3.62 24.41
CA GLY A 613 23.43 3.17 24.92
C GLY A 613 22.30 3.10 23.89
N ASP A 614 22.53 3.54 22.64
CA ASP A 614 21.57 3.44 21.54
C ASP A 614 22.24 2.82 20.31
N PRO A 615 22.13 1.50 20.10
CA PRO A 615 22.81 0.81 19.00
C PRO A 615 22.24 1.14 17.62
N SER A 616 21.17 1.94 17.54
CA SER A 616 20.50 2.30 16.29
C SER A 616 20.72 3.76 15.87
N ALA A 617 21.37 4.56 16.72
CA ALA A 617 21.63 5.96 16.48
C ALA A 617 23.13 6.25 16.31
N PHE A 618 23.44 7.24 15.49
CA PHE A 618 24.80 7.63 15.14
C PHE A 618 24.94 9.14 15.23
N LYS A 619 26.11 9.64 15.63
CA LYS A 619 26.49 11.05 15.57
C LYS A 619 27.42 11.27 14.40
N ILE A 620 27.13 12.28 13.60
CA ILE A 620 28.06 12.77 12.58
C ILE A 620 29.25 13.41 13.30
N LYS A 621 30.46 12.96 12.94
CA LYS A 621 31.73 13.49 13.43
C LYS A 621 32.65 13.80 12.25
N ASP A 622 33.53 14.78 12.42
CA ASP A 622 34.59 15.10 11.45
C ASP A 622 34.07 15.38 10.02
N ALA A 623 32.82 15.84 9.90
CA ALA A 623 32.12 15.96 8.60
C ALA A 623 31.67 17.40 8.26
N GLY A 624 32.48 18.39 8.62
CA GLY A 624 32.22 19.80 8.30
C GLY A 624 30.94 20.36 8.95
N PRO A 625 30.09 21.10 8.22
CA PRO A 625 28.90 21.76 8.77
C PRO A 625 27.87 20.83 9.42
N ALA A 626 27.80 19.56 9.00
CA ALA A 626 26.91 18.55 9.57
C ALA A 626 27.42 17.95 10.89
N ASN A 627 28.64 18.30 11.33
CA ASN A 627 29.25 17.78 12.55
C ASN A 627 28.35 17.98 13.77
N GLY A 628 28.15 16.91 14.53
CA GLY A 628 27.35 16.91 15.75
C GLY A 628 25.89 16.51 15.58
N ILE A 629 25.36 16.46 14.35
CA ILE A 629 23.98 16.01 14.10
C ILE A 629 23.83 14.54 14.49
N VAL A 630 22.75 14.23 15.19
CA VAL A 630 22.39 12.86 15.55
C VAL A 630 21.44 12.30 14.49
N LEU A 631 21.79 11.14 13.96
CA LEU A 631 21.01 10.33 13.05
C LEU A 631 20.30 9.21 13.82
N ARG A 632 18.99 9.07 13.63
CA ARG A 632 18.15 8.03 14.23
C ARG A 632 17.34 7.30 13.17
N PRO A 633 16.78 6.11 13.46
CA PRO A 633 15.78 5.51 12.60
C PRO A 633 14.66 6.50 12.25
N LEU A 634 14.31 6.63 10.98
CA LEU A 634 13.28 7.56 10.51
C LEU A 634 11.93 7.37 11.23
N PHE A 635 11.62 6.13 11.62
CA PHE A 635 10.40 5.76 12.34
C PHE A 635 10.41 6.05 13.85
N ASP A 636 11.54 6.50 14.40
CA ASP A 636 11.65 6.98 15.78
C ASP A 636 11.64 8.51 15.86
N LEU A 637 11.80 9.19 14.73
CA LEU A 637 11.94 10.63 14.67
C LEU A 637 10.59 11.31 14.40
N HIS A 638 9.97 11.87 15.43
CA HIS A 638 8.65 12.51 15.37
C HIS A 638 8.67 13.89 16.05
N HIS A 639 7.68 14.74 15.71
CA HIS A 639 7.47 16.08 16.29
C HIS A 639 8.68 17.02 16.23
N GLN A 640 9.45 16.93 15.15
CA GLN A 640 10.62 17.75 14.87
C GLN A 640 10.93 17.77 13.37
N ARG A 641 11.79 18.70 12.95
CA ARG A 641 12.36 18.74 11.61
C ARG A 641 13.45 17.71 11.43
N TYR A 642 13.57 17.20 10.22
CA TYR A 642 14.57 16.20 9.89
C TYR A 642 14.98 16.20 8.43
N SER A 643 16.06 15.48 8.13
CA SER A 643 16.43 15.16 6.75
C SER A 643 16.87 13.70 6.62
N VAL A 644 16.51 13.05 5.52
CA VAL A 644 17.06 11.73 5.13
C VAL A 644 17.94 11.81 3.89
N TYR A 645 17.77 12.85 3.07
CA TYR A 645 18.70 13.15 1.99
C TYR A 645 19.66 14.26 2.41
N TRP A 646 20.94 14.02 2.17
CA TRP A 646 22.05 14.88 2.54
C TRP A 646 22.90 15.12 1.30
N ARG A 647 23.40 16.34 1.14
CA ARG A 647 24.45 16.56 0.15
C ARG A 647 25.78 16.10 0.75
N LEU A 648 26.46 15.19 0.07
CA LEU A 648 27.80 14.72 0.41
C LEU A 648 28.82 15.37 -0.52
N LEU A 649 29.76 16.10 0.05
CA LEU A 649 30.85 16.77 -0.64
C LEU A 649 32.19 16.14 -0.22
N LYS A 650 33.05 15.88 -1.21
CA LYS A 650 34.41 15.40 -0.94
C LYS A 650 35.27 16.59 -0.48
N GLN A 651 35.87 16.48 0.69
CA GLN A 651 36.89 17.43 1.13
C GLN A 651 38.12 17.26 0.22
N GLN A 652 38.52 18.32 -0.50
CA GLN A 652 39.78 18.31 -1.22
C GLN A 652 40.91 18.44 -0.21
N GLU A 653 41.91 17.56 -0.28
CA GLU A 653 43.14 17.68 0.51
C GLU A 653 43.83 18.99 0.12
N SER A 654 44.02 19.87 1.10
CA SER A 654 44.68 21.17 0.96
C SER A 654 46.17 21.06 0.83
#